data_AF-A0A2N0P4T1-F1
#
_entry.id   AF-A0A2N0P4T1-F1
#
_cell.length_a   1.000
_cell.length_b   1.000
_cell.length_c   1.000
_cell.angle_alpha   90.00
_cell.angle_beta   90.00
_cell.angle_gamma   90.00
#
_symmetry.space_group_name_H-M   'P 1'
#
loop_
_entity.id
_entity.type
_entity.pdbx_description
1 polymer ?
#
loop_
_entity_poly.entity_id
_entity_poly.type
_entity_poly.pdbx_seq_one_letter_code
_entity_poly.pdbx_strand_id
1 'polypeptide(L)'
;MRSKIIIKPIGLQSSILKGLNPDDCLSDVRKELESSNTINDMLIFSKKIGEEFIEVEREDEENFLLKEIITDDKILYLNRIDWKLLSNQHKLDYGCIMSYDGIKKANKRAFTMKDCELTEIKGKGYKKDKLEFKSKEDWIKKTNLFFSNDNNVQNFVKLEESSDKKIFDDEIKSSYQYTELGKVSLKFNKTNLELTNEFENDVKDAINSINPGERFKKITGDYGQFIPTEVILGGRVYLNGSVCTRLLGGIHPDDKKELDEKQDKEFDEKQDIEFDEKQDIEFDEKQSIKFDENQNKEFDEKTWIKSLNNHQNWECIELKNPINIFQLLPDDLCKRAYESIGKKILYTRIKDFDYNLYEPGMYGTFELNNDISQNILEIIQNEEADYDIFATVVNTAKDLKKVFFNCQILKKQKAKPSIIIHGIQKKFRPRTYKLKIAYMIVGYDTHFNFLLSDITSVELIKKEYKSKKIQCEFDNIELQRELGSMMASGIPFFGIPVLSNFDSSNNSIVIGHNFSSNQTIDIFSYSVKNNCYSKLPSFTFYILIISDYSTSDTYTSLPFNYKMLKSPFVPLQSSRPIIPKYISLYLSKNDNDNYKPIFLKQKKGQIKIKYVDCKCKQTCYVCQNKTLKISKSEKNIDCILFDPPAR
;
A
#
# COMPACT_ATOMS: atom_id res chain seq x y z
N MET A 1 34.85 -4.62 -53.08
CA MET A 1 35.05 -3.18 -53.44
C MET A 1 33.95 -2.39 -52.73
N ARG A 2 34.29 -1.43 -51.85
CA ARG A 2 33.27 -0.75 -51.04
C ARG A 2 32.34 0.08 -51.93
N SER A 3 31.03 -0.11 -51.74
CA SER A 3 29.97 0.65 -52.40
C SER A 3 29.35 1.64 -51.42
N LYS A 4 28.93 2.79 -51.94
CA LYS A 4 28.11 3.74 -51.16
C LYS A 4 26.68 3.18 -51.10
N ILE A 5 26.22 2.85 -49.90
CA ILE A 5 24.91 2.27 -49.62
C ILE A 5 24.13 3.25 -48.74
N ILE A 6 22.87 3.49 -49.11
CA ILE A 6 21.94 4.33 -48.36
C ILE A 6 21.24 3.45 -47.34
N ILE A 7 21.45 3.71 -46.05
CA ILE A 7 20.81 3.02 -44.95
C ILE A 7 19.56 3.79 -44.58
N LYS A 8 18.41 3.12 -44.66
CA LYS A 8 17.10 3.73 -44.47
C LYS A 8 16.27 2.93 -43.46
N PRO A 9 16.22 3.40 -42.20
CA PRO A 9 15.26 2.86 -41.24
C PRO A 9 13.83 3.18 -41.69
N ILE A 10 12.97 2.17 -41.69
CA ILE A 10 11.57 2.31 -42.13
C ILE A 10 10.85 3.25 -41.15
N GLY A 11 10.11 4.22 -41.69
CA GLY A 11 9.35 5.21 -40.91
C GLY A 11 10.15 6.42 -40.40
N LEU A 12 11.47 6.48 -40.60
CA LEU A 12 12.31 7.64 -40.27
C LEU A 12 12.61 8.49 -41.51
N GLN A 13 12.64 9.82 -41.35
CA GLN A 13 13.00 10.73 -42.44
C GLN A 13 14.52 10.78 -42.69
N SER A 14 15.34 10.41 -41.71
CA SER A 14 16.80 10.42 -41.82
C SER A 14 17.31 9.15 -42.50
N SER A 15 18.10 9.31 -43.57
CA SER A 15 18.87 8.23 -44.19
C SER A 15 20.37 8.52 -44.03
N ILE A 16 21.18 7.48 -43.87
CA ILE A 16 22.63 7.59 -43.66
C ILE A 16 23.34 6.96 -44.86
N LEU A 17 24.36 7.64 -45.40
CA LEU A 17 25.18 7.09 -46.48
C LEU A 17 26.46 6.47 -45.88
N LYS A 18 26.68 5.18 -46.11
CA LYS A 18 27.87 4.46 -45.60
C LYS A 18 28.57 3.69 -46.71
N GLY A 19 29.90 3.56 -46.61
CA GLY A 19 30.71 2.77 -47.53
C GLY A 19 30.88 1.33 -47.03
N LEU A 20 30.04 0.41 -47.51
CA LEU A 20 30.02 -1.01 -47.10
C LEU A 20 30.44 -1.90 -48.27
N ASN A 21 30.92 -3.11 -47.99
CA ASN A 21 31.25 -4.09 -49.03
C ASN A 21 30.02 -4.99 -49.31
N PRO A 22 29.47 -5.01 -50.54
CA PRO A 22 28.28 -5.82 -50.84
C PRO A 22 28.45 -7.34 -50.72
N ASP A 23 29.70 -7.81 -50.72
CA ASP A 23 30.05 -9.23 -50.58
C ASP A 23 30.29 -9.66 -49.13
N ASP A 24 30.16 -8.75 -48.16
CA ASP A 24 30.21 -9.10 -46.74
C ASP A 24 28.87 -9.72 -46.30
N CYS A 25 28.93 -10.66 -45.37
CA CYS A 25 27.73 -11.19 -44.71
C CYS A 25 27.09 -10.10 -43.83
N LEU A 26 25.78 -10.21 -43.60
CA LEU A 26 25.06 -9.21 -42.82
C LEU A 26 25.57 -9.12 -41.37
N SER A 27 26.06 -10.23 -40.81
CA SER A 27 26.63 -10.24 -39.46
C SER A 27 27.92 -9.39 -39.35
N ASP A 28 28.76 -9.35 -40.40
CA ASP A 28 29.94 -8.49 -40.44
C ASP A 28 29.59 -7.03 -40.75
N VAL A 29 28.63 -6.82 -41.68
CA VAL A 29 28.08 -5.49 -41.96
C VAL A 29 27.51 -4.86 -40.69
N ARG A 30 26.79 -5.65 -39.89
CA ARG A 30 26.26 -5.19 -38.61
C ARG A 30 27.34 -4.72 -37.66
N LYS A 31 28.42 -5.48 -37.46
CA LYS A 31 29.54 -5.07 -36.61
C LYS A 31 30.13 -3.73 -37.06
N GLU A 32 30.29 -3.51 -38.38
CA GLU A 32 30.76 -2.23 -38.92
C GLU A 32 29.76 -1.08 -38.67
N LEU A 33 28.47 -1.36 -38.75
CA LEU A 33 27.42 -0.37 -38.52
C LEU A 33 27.23 -0.03 -37.03
N GLU A 34 27.33 -1.00 -36.13
CA GLU A 34 27.25 -0.83 -34.68
C GLU A 34 28.48 -0.09 -34.14
N SER A 35 29.69 -0.48 -34.57
CA SER A 35 30.94 0.22 -34.18
C SER A 35 30.97 1.69 -34.59
N SER A 36 30.21 2.06 -35.63
CA SER A 36 30.05 3.44 -36.06
C SER A 36 28.79 4.12 -35.52
N ASN A 37 28.10 3.52 -34.55
CA ASN A 37 26.84 3.98 -33.96
C ASN A 37 25.75 4.30 -35.01
N THR A 38 25.79 3.60 -36.16
CA THR A 38 24.84 3.78 -37.26
C THR A 38 23.57 2.96 -37.02
N ILE A 39 23.72 1.77 -36.45
CA ILE A 39 22.60 0.89 -36.03
C ILE A 39 22.83 0.41 -34.60
N ASN A 40 21.80 -0.21 -34.03
CA ASN A 40 21.80 -0.80 -32.69
C ASN A 40 20.90 -2.04 -32.67
N ASP A 41 20.68 -2.60 -31.48
CA ASP A 41 19.86 -3.80 -31.33
C ASP A 41 18.38 -3.61 -31.70
N MET A 42 17.91 -2.36 -31.76
CA MET A 42 16.55 -2.01 -32.13
C MET A 42 16.28 -2.04 -33.63
N LEU A 43 17.31 -2.29 -34.46
CA LEU A 43 17.21 -2.28 -35.92
C LEU A 43 17.52 -3.66 -36.51
N ILE A 44 16.57 -4.18 -37.29
CA ILE A 44 16.61 -5.49 -37.94
C ILE A 44 16.78 -5.26 -39.45
N PHE A 45 17.65 -6.03 -40.10
CA PHE A 45 17.79 -5.95 -41.56
C PHE A 45 16.50 -6.40 -42.24
N SER A 46 16.14 -5.75 -43.34
CA SER A 46 14.94 -6.12 -44.08
C SER A 46 15.18 -6.14 -45.58
N LYS A 47 14.70 -7.19 -46.22
CA LYS A 47 14.69 -7.34 -47.67
C LYS A 47 13.39 -6.78 -48.22
N LYS A 48 13.50 -5.88 -49.19
CA LYS A 48 12.33 -5.34 -49.90
C LYS A 48 11.91 -6.29 -51.03
N ILE A 49 10.67 -6.76 -51.02
CA ILE A 49 10.08 -7.54 -52.10
C ILE A 49 8.78 -6.84 -52.55
N GLY A 50 8.83 -6.23 -53.74
CA GLY A 50 7.72 -5.39 -54.21
C GLY A 50 7.50 -4.19 -53.28
N GLU A 51 6.31 -4.10 -52.68
CA GLU A 51 5.96 -3.08 -51.68
C GLU A 51 6.15 -3.54 -50.23
N GLU A 52 6.47 -4.82 -50.02
CA GLU A 52 6.63 -5.42 -48.68
C GLU A 52 8.09 -5.43 -48.23
N PHE A 53 8.29 -5.44 -46.91
CA PHE A 53 9.58 -5.59 -46.25
C PHE A 53 9.56 -6.86 -45.41
N ILE A 54 10.48 -7.78 -45.70
CA ILE A 54 10.63 -9.04 -45.01
C ILE A 54 11.85 -8.92 -44.09
N GLU A 55 11.65 -9.21 -42.81
CA GLU A 55 12.73 -9.20 -41.82
C GLU A 55 13.70 -10.36 -42.07
N VAL A 56 15.00 -10.09 -41.94
CA VAL A 56 16.02 -11.12 -41.85
C VAL A 56 16.23 -11.39 -40.37
N GLU A 57 15.98 -12.62 -39.95
CA GLU A 57 16.20 -13.03 -38.56
C GLU A 57 17.67 -12.85 -38.18
N ARG A 58 17.93 -12.49 -36.92
CA ARG A 58 19.30 -12.20 -36.44
C ARG A 58 20.24 -13.38 -36.62
N GLU A 59 19.72 -14.58 -36.47
CA GLU A 59 20.45 -15.84 -36.54
C GLU A 59 20.86 -16.17 -37.97
N ASP A 60 20.08 -15.71 -38.95
CA ASP A 60 20.36 -15.91 -40.37
C ASP A 60 21.30 -14.84 -40.97
N GLU A 61 21.65 -13.79 -40.24
CA GLU A 61 22.51 -12.71 -40.76
C GLU A 61 23.88 -13.20 -41.26
N GLU A 62 24.39 -14.32 -40.74
CA GLU A 62 25.62 -14.94 -41.24
C GLU A 62 25.45 -15.68 -42.58
N ASN A 63 24.22 -16.07 -42.91
CA ASN A 63 23.86 -16.83 -44.12
C ASN A 63 23.52 -15.91 -45.31
N PHE A 64 23.27 -14.62 -45.06
CA PHE A 64 22.92 -13.64 -46.09
C PHE A 64 24.08 -12.70 -46.40
N LEU A 65 24.31 -12.44 -47.70
CA LEU A 65 25.21 -11.38 -48.15
C LEU A 65 24.47 -10.05 -48.27
N LEU A 66 25.17 -8.93 -48.06
CA LEU A 66 24.58 -7.60 -48.18
C LEU A 66 23.91 -7.35 -49.53
N LYS A 67 24.56 -7.78 -50.62
CA LYS A 67 24.02 -7.66 -51.99
C LYS A 67 22.68 -8.36 -52.21
N GLU A 68 22.29 -9.30 -51.35
CA GLU A 68 21.05 -10.07 -51.49
C GLU A 68 19.82 -9.37 -50.94
N ILE A 69 20.01 -8.33 -50.12
CA ILE A 69 18.93 -7.60 -49.45
C ILE A 69 18.86 -6.11 -49.84
N ILE A 70 19.95 -5.54 -50.37
CA ILE A 70 19.93 -4.17 -50.89
C ILE A 70 19.16 -4.09 -52.20
N THR A 71 18.53 -2.94 -52.45
CA THR A 71 17.87 -2.67 -53.74
C THR A 71 18.88 -2.29 -54.82
N ASP A 72 18.43 -2.25 -56.08
CA ASP A 72 19.22 -1.78 -57.23
C ASP A 72 19.76 -0.35 -57.03
N ASP A 73 18.98 0.50 -56.34
CA ASP A 73 19.37 1.86 -55.92
C ASP A 73 20.39 1.89 -54.76
N LYS A 74 20.91 0.72 -54.35
CA LYS A 74 21.83 0.53 -53.22
C LYS A 74 21.25 1.03 -51.89
N ILE A 75 19.98 0.72 -51.65
CA ILE A 75 19.29 1.06 -50.40
C ILE A 75 19.21 -0.19 -49.53
N LEU A 76 19.68 -0.07 -48.29
CA LEU A 76 19.53 -1.04 -47.22
C LEU A 76 18.39 -0.60 -46.30
N TYR A 77 17.35 -1.39 -46.19
CA TYR A 77 16.22 -1.11 -45.31
C TYR A 77 16.40 -1.78 -43.95
N LEU A 78 16.03 -1.06 -42.90
CA LEU A 78 16.04 -1.55 -41.52
C LEU A 78 14.65 -1.42 -40.92
N ASN A 79 14.07 -2.51 -40.44
CA ASN A 79 12.87 -2.44 -39.62
C ASN A 79 13.23 -2.08 -38.18
N ARG A 80 12.36 -1.34 -37.50
CA ARG A 80 12.56 -0.93 -36.11
C ARG A 80 11.67 -1.77 -35.21
N ILE A 81 12.25 -2.30 -34.13
CA ILE A 81 11.50 -2.99 -33.08
C ILE A 81 10.47 -2.01 -32.50
N ASP A 82 9.20 -2.37 -32.64
CA ASP A 82 8.07 -1.61 -32.10
C ASP A 82 7.71 -2.09 -30.68
N TRP A 83 7.20 -1.18 -29.86
CA TRP A 83 6.74 -1.50 -28.52
C TRP A 83 5.62 -2.54 -28.53
N LYS A 84 4.81 -2.61 -29.61
CA LYS A 84 3.75 -3.60 -29.77
C LYS A 84 4.29 -5.03 -29.80
N LEU A 85 5.40 -5.24 -30.52
CA LEU A 85 6.05 -6.54 -30.60
C LEU A 85 6.48 -7.00 -29.21
N LEU A 86 7.23 -6.14 -28.51
CA LEU A 86 7.73 -6.40 -27.15
C LEU A 86 6.59 -6.57 -26.14
N SER A 87 5.53 -5.76 -26.25
CA SER A 87 4.34 -5.86 -25.39
C SER A 87 3.63 -7.18 -25.55
N ASN A 88 3.45 -7.65 -26.80
CA ASN A 88 2.79 -8.91 -27.09
C ASN A 88 3.63 -10.10 -26.62
N GLN A 89 4.94 -10.06 -26.87
CA GLN A 89 5.88 -11.10 -26.45
C GLN A 89 5.87 -11.28 -24.92
N HIS A 90 5.90 -10.18 -24.16
CA HIS A 90 6.02 -10.23 -22.69
C HIS A 90 4.70 -9.99 -21.93
N LYS A 91 3.57 -9.89 -22.64
CA LYS A 91 2.24 -9.63 -22.06
C LYS A 91 2.27 -8.44 -21.10
N LEU A 92 2.76 -7.29 -21.56
CA LEU A 92 3.03 -6.14 -20.68
C LEU A 92 1.77 -5.43 -20.18
N ASP A 93 0.66 -5.54 -20.93
CA ASP A 93 -0.66 -5.00 -20.58
C ASP A 93 -1.54 -5.99 -19.78
N TYR A 94 -1.01 -7.18 -19.49
CA TYR A 94 -1.63 -8.11 -18.56
C TYR A 94 -1.23 -7.75 -17.12
N GLY A 95 -2.20 -7.87 -16.21
CA GLY A 95 -1.90 -7.74 -14.79
C GLY A 95 -0.91 -8.81 -14.32
N CYS A 96 -0.19 -8.48 -13.26
CA CYS A 96 0.82 -9.33 -12.65
C CYS A 96 0.34 -9.76 -11.25
N ILE A 97 0.74 -10.96 -10.86
CA ILE A 97 0.49 -11.56 -9.55
C ILE A 97 1.86 -11.81 -8.93
N MET A 98 2.11 -11.18 -7.78
CA MET A 98 3.35 -11.42 -7.05
C MET A 98 3.30 -12.82 -6.42
N SER A 99 4.38 -13.58 -6.57
CA SER A 99 4.48 -14.93 -6.00
C SER A 99 5.83 -15.20 -5.32
N TYR A 100 5.87 -16.10 -4.33
CA TYR A 100 7.14 -16.60 -3.77
C TYR A 100 8.09 -17.16 -4.85
N ASP A 101 7.54 -17.76 -5.90
CA ASP A 101 8.33 -18.35 -6.98
C ASP A 101 8.71 -17.32 -8.06
N GLY A 102 8.42 -16.02 -7.84
CA GLY A 102 8.62 -14.93 -8.78
C GLY A 102 7.32 -14.43 -9.41
N ILE A 103 7.43 -13.42 -10.27
CA ILE A 103 6.28 -12.70 -10.80
C ILE A 103 5.54 -13.54 -11.83
N LYS A 104 4.20 -13.61 -11.73
CA LYS A 104 3.34 -14.35 -12.66
C LYS A 104 2.48 -13.38 -13.46
N LYS A 105 2.28 -13.64 -14.74
CA LYS A 105 1.31 -12.91 -15.58
C LYS A 105 -0.08 -13.50 -15.38
N ALA A 106 -1.08 -12.63 -15.39
CA ALA A 106 -2.48 -13.02 -15.32
C ALA A 106 -2.91 -13.77 -16.59
N ASN A 107 -3.95 -14.59 -16.46
CA ASN A 107 -4.51 -15.34 -17.59
C ASN A 107 -5.42 -14.45 -18.45
N LYS A 108 -6.10 -13.49 -17.83
CA LYS A 108 -6.98 -12.53 -18.52
C LYS A 108 -6.36 -11.15 -18.56
N ARG A 109 -6.72 -10.39 -19.60
CA ARG A 109 -6.27 -9.00 -19.79
C ARG A 109 -7.29 -8.01 -19.25
N ALA A 110 -6.86 -7.20 -18.28
CA ALA A 110 -7.69 -6.11 -17.74
C ALA A 110 -7.72 -4.90 -18.68
N PHE A 111 -6.60 -4.65 -19.36
CA PHE A 111 -6.42 -3.51 -20.24
C PHE A 111 -5.75 -3.93 -21.55
N THR A 112 -5.87 -3.09 -22.56
CA THR A 112 -5.12 -3.17 -23.82
C THR A 112 -4.26 -1.92 -23.93
N MET A 113 -2.95 -2.09 -24.12
CA MET A 113 -2.05 -0.94 -24.28
C MET A 113 -2.19 -0.33 -25.68
N LYS A 114 -2.44 0.98 -25.75
CA LYS A 114 -2.59 1.75 -27.00
C LYS A 114 -1.32 2.43 -27.46
N ASP A 115 -0.46 2.79 -26.52
CA ASP A 115 0.77 3.52 -26.77
C ASP A 115 1.75 3.30 -25.61
N CYS A 116 3.05 3.51 -25.84
CA CYS A 116 4.08 3.38 -24.82
C CYS A 116 5.33 4.17 -25.21
N GLU A 117 5.97 4.81 -24.24
CA GLU A 117 7.29 5.40 -24.41
C GLU A 117 8.34 4.29 -24.40
N LEU A 118 8.94 4.02 -25.55
CA LEU A 118 10.04 3.07 -25.73
C LEU A 118 11.37 3.81 -25.81
N THR A 119 12.21 3.62 -24.80
CA THR A 119 13.53 4.22 -24.71
C THR A 119 14.63 3.16 -24.73
N GLU A 120 15.63 3.37 -25.57
CA GLU A 120 16.83 2.54 -25.58
C GLU A 120 17.74 2.91 -24.41
N ILE A 121 18.25 1.90 -23.70
CA ILE A 121 19.19 2.10 -22.61
C ILE A 121 20.60 2.16 -23.20
N LYS A 122 21.01 3.37 -23.61
CA LYS A 122 22.34 3.60 -24.18
C LYS A 122 23.42 3.67 -23.10
N GLY A 123 24.54 2.97 -23.32
CA GLY A 123 25.82 3.36 -22.73
C GLY A 123 26.05 3.01 -21.25
N LYS A 124 25.57 1.86 -20.77
CA LYS A 124 26.20 1.23 -19.60
C LYS A 124 26.64 -0.16 -20.00
N GLY A 125 27.90 -0.50 -19.75
CA GLY A 125 28.33 -1.89 -19.77
C GLY A 125 27.43 -2.75 -18.89
N TYR A 126 27.58 -4.06 -18.99
CA TYR A 126 26.85 -4.98 -18.12
C TYR A 126 27.12 -4.61 -16.64
N LYS A 127 26.07 -4.59 -15.82
CA LYS A 127 26.17 -4.31 -14.39
C LYS A 127 26.48 -5.63 -13.68
N LYS A 128 27.64 -5.70 -13.01
CA LYS A 128 27.97 -6.77 -12.07
C LYS A 128 27.88 -6.27 -10.65
N ASP A 129 27.15 -6.98 -9.81
CA ASP A 129 26.94 -6.58 -8.42
C ASP A 129 26.52 -7.79 -7.58
N LYS A 130 26.42 -7.61 -6.27
CA LYS A 130 25.92 -8.62 -5.33
C LYS A 130 24.46 -8.33 -4.97
N LEU A 131 23.66 -9.39 -4.95
CA LEU A 131 22.30 -9.40 -4.45
C LEU A 131 22.28 -10.04 -3.07
N GLU A 132 21.95 -9.25 -2.07
CA GLU A 132 21.72 -9.70 -0.69
C GLU A 132 20.30 -9.37 -0.27
N PHE A 133 19.74 -10.11 0.69
CA PHE A 133 18.40 -9.90 1.21
C PHE A 133 18.43 -9.39 2.64
N LYS A 134 17.73 -8.27 2.87
CA LYS A 134 17.67 -7.65 4.21
C LYS A 134 16.57 -8.25 5.09
N SER A 135 15.55 -8.84 4.48
CA SER A 135 14.37 -9.40 5.14
C SER A 135 13.62 -10.33 4.18
N LYS A 136 12.62 -11.05 4.70
CA LYS A 136 11.67 -11.82 3.89
C LYS A 136 10.94 -10.92 2.88
N GLU A 137 10.49 -9.73 3.31
CA GLU A 137 9.87 -8.74 2.42
C GLU A 137 10.80 -8.38 1.25
N ASP A 138 12.07 -8.10 1.54
CA ASP A 138 13.07 -7.72 0.54
C ASP A 138 13.35 -8.86 -0.46
N TRP A 139 13.36 -10.10 0.02
CA TRP A 139 13.47 -11.29 -0.82
C TRP A 139 12.28 -11.42 -1.77
N ILE A 140 11.04 -11.30 -1.28
CA ILE A 140 9.84 -11.36 -2.14
C ILE A 140 9.90 -10.29 -3.24
N LYS A 141 10.26 -9.05 -2.89
CA LYS A 141 10.38 -7.96 -3.87
C LYS A 141 11.37 -8.28 -4.99
N LYS A 142 12.60 -8.63 -4.61
CA LYS A 142 13.70 -8.88 -5.55
C LYS A 142 13.42 -10.11 -6.41
N THR A 143 12.87 -11.18 -5.85
CA THR A 143 12.47 -12.38 -6.59
C THR A 143 11.38 -12.07 -7.63
N ASN A 144 10.54 -11.05 -7.37
CA ASN A 144 9.51 -10.53 -8.27
C ASN A 144 9.96 -9.32 -9.10
N LEU A 145 11.27 -9.14 -9.26
CA LEU A 145 11.89 -8.15 -10.13
C LEU A 145 11.78 -6.68 -9.67
N PHE A 146 11.48 -6.42 -8.40
CA PHE A 146 11.48 -5.07 -7.82
C PHE A 146 12.77 -4.81 -7.05
N PHE A 147 13.68 -4.03 -7.65
CA PHE A 147 14.98 -3.68 -7.04
C PHE A 147 15.08 -2.22 -6.58
N SER A 148 14.19 -1.37 -7.07
CA SER A 148 14.09 0.04 -6.67
C SER A 148 13.24 0.19 -5.38
N ASN A 149 13.47 1.29 -4.65
CA ASN A 149 12.71 1.64 -3.44
C ASN A 149 11.34 2.21 -3.81
N ASP A 150 10.49 1.39 -4.42
CA ASP A 150 9.12 1.76 -4.73
C ASP A 150 8.21 1.46 -3.53
N ASN A 151 7.60 2.52 -2.99
CA ASN A 151 6.76 2.43 -1.81
C ASN A 151 5.47 1.64 -2.08
N ASN A 152 4.98 1.59 -3.33
CA ASN A 152 3.75 0.89 -3.67
C ASN A 152 3.92 -0.63 -3.64
N VAL A 153 5.15 -1.12 -3.88
CA VAL A 153 5.47 -2.56 -3.83
C VAL A 153 5.16 -3.15 -2.45
N GLN A 154 5.34 -2.38 -1.38
CA GLN A 154 5.10 -2.86 -0.01
C GLN A 154 3.66 -3.31 0.23
N ASN A 155 2.69 -2.74 -0.50
CA ASN A 155 1.32 -3.17 -0.40
C ASN A 155 1.19 -4.61 -0.91
N PHE A 156 1.79 -4.95 -2.05
CA PHE A 156 1.64 -6.28 -2.63
C PHE A 156 2.41 -7.37 -1.87
N VAL A 157 3.55 -7.05 -1.24
CA VAL A 157 4.40 -8.02 -0.51
C VAL A 157 3.65 -8.64 0.66
N LYS A 158 2.90 -7.81 1.39
CA LYS A 158 2.14 -8.24 2.57
C LYS A 158 1.05 -9.26 2.24
N LEU A 159 0.58 -9.32 0.99
CA LEU A 159 -0.47 -10.26 0.55
C LEU A 159 0.04 -11.72 0.57
N GLU A 160 1.34 -11.91 0.42
CA GLU A 160 1.97 -13.23 0.34
C GLU A 160 2.53 -13.72 1.67
N GLU A 161 2.94 -12.81 2.55
CA GLU A 161 3.53 -13.14 3.85
C GLU A 161 2.61 -14.00 4.75
N SER A 162 1.30 -13.96 4.53
CA SER A 162 0.29 -14.73 5.28
C SER A 162 0.27 -16.23 4.97
N SER A 163 1.11 -16.73 4.07
CA SER A 163 1.21 -18.17 3.78
C SER A 163 2.37 -18.82 4.54
N ASP A 164 2.02 -19.76 5.43
CA ASP A 164 2.96 -20.52 6.27
C ASP A 164 3.80 -21.50 5.44
N LYS A 165 4.86 -21.01 4.80
CA LYS A 165 5.94 -21.87 4.28
C LYS A 165 7.20 -21.69 5.14
N LYS A 166 7.63 -22.80 5.75
CA LYS A 166 8.67 -22.92 6.80
C LYS A 166 10.12 -22.97 6.28
N ILE A 167 10.41 -22.57 5.04
CA ILE A 167 11.72 -22.81 4.40
C ILE A 167 12.24 -21.49 3.83
N PHE A 168 12.86 -20.62 4.65
CA PHE A 168 13.44 -19.35 4.12
C PHE A 168 14.67 -18.83 4.87
N ASP A 169 14.96 -19.30 6.09
CA ASP A 169 16.02 -18.67 6.90
C ASP A 169 17.43 -18.84 6.30
N ASP A 170 17.66 -19.86 5.49
CA ASP A 170 18.96 -20.11 4.84
C ASP A 170 19.10 -19.34 3.51
N GLU A 171 18.01 -19.17 2.76
CA GLU A 171 17.98 -18.45 1.48
C GLU A 171 17.99 -16.92 1.66
N ILE A 172 17.44 -16.40 2.76
CA ILE A 172 17.54 -14.97 3.10
C ILE A 172 18.99 -14.60 3.48
N LYS A 173 19.78 -15.56 3.97
CA LYS A 173 21.19 -15.34 4.35
C LYS A 173 22.17 -15.52 3.19
N SER A 174 21.72 -16.01 2.04
CA SER A 174 22.58 -16.16 0.88
C SER A 174 22.83 -14.82 0.18
N SER A 175 23.99 -14.72 -0.45
CA SER A 175 24.35 -13.61 -1.32
C SER A 175 24.64 -14.18 -2.71
N TYR A 176 24.00 -13.63 -3.73
CA TYR A 176 24.22 -14.03 -5.12
C TYR A 176 25.03 -12.97 -5.84
N GLN A 177 25.88 -13.35 -6.77
CA GLN A 177 26.38 -12.41 -7.77
C GLN A 177 25.35 -12.32 -8.90
N TYR A 178 25.20 -11.16 -9.52
CA TYR A 178 24.39 -11.05 -10.73
C TYR A 178 25.09 -10.19 -11.77
N THR A 179 24.86 -10.56 -13.03
CA THR A 179 25.23 -9.75 -14.20
C THR A 179 23.96 -9.35 -14.93
N GLU A 180 23.80 -8.08 -15.25
CA GLU A 180 22.61 -7.52 -15.90
C GLU A 180 22.98 -6.66 -17.10
N LEU A 181 22.20 -6.80 -18.17
CA LEU A 181 22.27 -5.96 -19.36
C LEU A 181 20.87 -5.51 -19.76
N GLY A 182 20.47 -4.31 -19.36
CA GLY A 182 19.24 -3.66 -19.81
C GLY A 182 19.38 -3.14 -21.24
N LYS A 183 18.43 -3.46 -22.11
CA LYS A 183 18.41 -3.07 -23.52
C LYS A 183 17.44 -1.93 -23.78
N VAL A 184 16.22 -2.06 -23.25
CA VAL A 184 15.16 -1.05 -23.43
C VAL A 184 14.35 -0.86 -22.15
N SER A 185 13.78 0.33 -22.02
CA SER A 185 12.77 0.66 -21.03
C SER A 185 11.46 1.02 -21.73
N LEU A 186 10.38 0.39 -21.30
CA LEU A 186 9.02 0.69 -21.72
C LEU A 186 8.32 1.39 -20.56
N LYS A 187 7.80 2.60 -20.83
CA LYS A 187 7.09 3.41 -19.85
C LYS A 187 5.73 3.84 -20.37
N PHE A 188 4.70 3.63 -19.56
CA PHE A 188 3.33 3.95 -19.90
C PHE A 188 2.56 4.36 -18.64
N ASN A 189 1.34 4.84 -18.79
CA ASN A 189 0.50 5.24 -17.66
C ASN A 189 -0.98 4.93 -17.94
N LYS A 190 -1.88 5.35 -17.03
CA LYS A 190 -3.33 5.14 -17.14
C LYS A 190 -3.92 5.58 -18.50
N THR A 191 -3.44 6.68 -19.08
CA THR A 191 -3.96 7.21 -20.36
C THR A 191 -3.58 6.36 -21.57
N ASN A 192 -2.53 5.55 -21.43
CA ASN A 192 -2.05 4.65 -22.46
C ASN A 192 -2.77 3.29 -22.47
N LEU A 193 -3.63 3.04 -21.47
CA LEU A 193 -4.31 1.76 -21.27
C LEU A 193 -5.81 1.92 -21.55
N GLU A 194 -6.36 1.06 -22.40
CA GLU A 194 -7.80 0.97 -22.65
C GLU A 194 -8.41 -0.20 -21.88
N LEU A 195 -9.49 0.09 -21.14
CA LEU A 195 -10.23 -0.89 -20.36
C LEU A 195 -10.88 -1.94 -21.28
N THR A 196 -10.76 -3.22 -20.94
CA THR A 196 -11.45 -4.27 -21.70
C THR A 196 -12.89 -4.43 -21.24
N ASN A 197 -13.80 -4.73 -22.18
CA ASN A 197 -15.23 -4.95 -21.86
C ASN A 197 -15.44 -6.09 -20.85
N GLU A 198 -14.62 -7.14 -20.92
CA GLU A 198 -14.72 -8.29 -20.01
C GLU A 198 -14.41 -7.86 -18.57
N PHE A 199 -13.29 -7.15 -18.36
CA PHE A 199 -12.91 -6.66 -17.04
C PHE A 199 -13.88 -5.60 -16.51
N GLU A 200 -14.36 -4.70 -17.37
CA GLU A 200 -15.37 -3.70 -16.99
C GLU A 200 -16.66 -4.36 -16.47
N ASN A 201 -17.13 -5.41 -17.16
CA ASN A 201 -18.32 -6.15 -16.76
C ASN A 201 -18.12 -6.88 -15.43
N ASP A 202 -16.99 -7.57 -15.26
CA ASP A 202 -16.68 -8.28 -14.02
C ASP A 202 -16.61 -7.31 -12.82
N VAL A 203 -16.03 -6.12 -13.02
CA VAL A 203 -16.01 -5.05 -11.99
C VAL A 203 -17.42 -4.56 -11.67
N LYS A 204 -18.26 -4.30 -12.67
CA LYS A 204 -19.67 -3.90 -12.45
C LYS A 204 -20.47 -4.98 -11.71
N ASP A 205 -20.24 -6.24 -12.04
CA ASP A 205 -20.89 -7.38 -11.38
C ASP A 205 -20.40 -7.53 -9.93
N ALA A 206 -19.12 -7.27 -9.66
CA ALA A 206 -18.60 -7.23 -8.30
C ALA A 206 -19.21 -6.10 -7.47
N ILE A 207 -19.33 -4.90 -8.03
CA ILE A 207 -19.97 -3.73 -7.40
C ILE A 207 -21.40 -4.04 -6.97
N ASN A 208 -22.16 -4.73 -7.83
CA ASN A 208 -23.57 -5.06 -7.57
C ASN A 208 -23.74 -6.34 -6.72
N SER A 209 -22.65 -6.95 -6.27
CA SER A 209 -22.70 -8.20 -5.51
C SER A 209 -23.10 -7.98 -4.05
N ILE A 210 -23.68 -9.01 -3.44
CA ILE A 210 -23.97 -9.03 -1.99
C ILE A 210 -22.66 -8.96 -1.18
N ASN A 211 -21.58 -9.54 -1.70
CA ASN A 211 -20.25 -9.49 -1.08
C ASN A 211 -19.20 -9.02 -2.11
N PRO A 212 -19.09 -7.69 -2.34
CA PRO A 212 -18.16 -7.14 -3.32
C PRO A 212 -16.71 -7.50 -3.03
N GLY A 213 -16.30 -7.52 -1.75
CA GLY A 213 -14.92 -7.81 -1.35
C GLY A 213 -14.41 -9.18 -1.83
N GLU A 214 -15.21 -10.22 -1.68
CA GLU A 214 -14.87 -11.57 -2.18
C GLU A 214 -14.86 -11.64 -3.72
N ARG A 215 -15.73 -10.88 -4.39
CA ARG A 215 -15.73 -10.80 -5.86
C ARG A 215 -14.48 -10.10 -6.38
N PHE A 216 -14.07 -8.98 -5.77
CA PHE A 216 -12.83 -8.29 -6.13
C PHE A 216 -11.58 -9.15 -5.90
N LYS A 217 -11.53 -9.97 -4.84
CA LYS A 217 -10.44 -10.94 -4.66
C LYS A 217 -10.34 -11.92 -5.82
N LYS A 218 -11.48 -12.47 -6.27
CA LYS A 218 -11.52 -13.38 -7.43
C LYS A 218 -11.04 -12.70 -8.71
N ILE A 219 -11.49 -11.47 -8.94
CA ILE A 219 -11.05 -10.66 -10.08
C ILE A 219 -9.53 -10.51 -10.08
N THR A 220 -8.90 -10.26 -8.92
CA THR A 220 -7.42 -10.16 -8.88
C THR A 220 -6.70 -11.48 -9.16
N GLY A 221 -7.36 -12.63 -8.95
CA GLY A 221 -6.83 -13.93 -9.36
C GLY A 221 -6.87 -14.14 -10.88
N ASP A 222 -7.90 -13.63 -11.55
CA ASP A 222 -8.10 -13.82 -12.98
C ASP A 222 -7.31 -12.80 -13.83
N TYR A 223 -7.32 -11.54 -13.41
CA TYR A 223 -6.78 -10.39 -14.15
C TYR A 223 -5.45 -9.86 -13.59
N GLY A 224 -4.99 -10.37 -12.45
CA GLY A 224 -3.79 -9.91 -11.75
C GLY A 224 -4.07 -8.88 -10.66
N GLN A 225 -3.06 -8.57 -9.86
CA GLN A 225 -3.17 -7.63 -8.74
C GLN A 225 -2.81 -6.20 -9.14
N PHE A 226 -1.83 -6.04 -10.02
CA PHE A 226 -1.30 -4.74 -10.45
C PHE A 226 -0.75 -4.80 -11.88
N ILE A 227 -0.50 -3.63 -12.48
CA ILE A 227 0.28 -3.48 -13.70
C ILE A 227 1.49 -2.59 -13.40
N PRO A 228 2.73 -3.04 -13.71
CA PRO A 228 3.92 -2.17 -13.63
C PRO A 228 3.89 -1.16 -14.77
N THR A 229 4.09 0.12 -14.47
CA THR A 229 4.03 1.20 -15.47
C THR A 229 5.39 1.57 -16.07
N GLU A 230 6.46 0.94 -15.58
CA GLU A 230 7.77 0.97 -16.22
C GLU A 230 8.39 -0.44 -16.14
N VAL A 231 8.84 -0.94 -17.29
CA VAL A 231 9.41 -2.28 -17.45
C VAL A 231 10.75 -2.16 -18.17
N ILE A 232 11.77 -2.83 -17.64
CA ILE A 232 13.08 -2.95 -18.29
C ILE A 232 13.19 -4.36 -18.90
N LEU A 233 13.51 -4.40 -20.20
CA LEU A 233 13.79 -5.64 -20.91
C LEU A 233 15.29 -5.77 -21.20
N GLY A 234 15.78 -7.00 -21.18
CA GLY A 234 17.17 -7.32 -21.49
C GLY A 234 17.54 -8.70 -20.97
N GLY A 235 18.75 -8.82 -20.44
CA GLY A 235 19.22 -10.05 -19.81
C GLY A 235 19.67 -9.86 -18.37
N ARG A 236 19.41 -10.84 -17.50
CA ARG A 236 20.04 -10.95 -16.19
C ARG A 236 20.35 -12.40 -15.82
N VAL A 237 21.55 -12.65 -15.32
CA VAL A 237 21.97 -13.94 -14.76
C VAL A 237 22.28 -13.80 -13.27
N TYR A 238 21.90 -14.80 -12.49
CA TYR A 238 22.27 -14.95 -11.08
C TYR A 238 23.27 -16.11 -10.95
N LEU A 239 24.33 -15.85 -10.19
CA LEU A 239 25.49 -16.71 -10.06
C LEU A 239 25.75 -17.02 -8.57
N ASN A 240 26.09 -18.27 -8.28
CA ASN A 240 26.69 -18.69 -7.01
C ASN A 240 28.08 -19.26 -7.30
N GLY A 241 29.13 -18.49 -7.02
CA GLY A 241 30.45 -18.76 -7.59
C GLY A 241 30.41 -18.64 -9.12
N SER A 242 30.88 -19.67 -9.82
CA SER A 242 30.84 -19.75 -11.30
C SER A 242 29.57 -20.42 -11.85
N VAL A 243 28.66 -20.88 -10.99
CA VAL A 243 27.47 -21.64 -11.39
C VAL A 243 26.29 -20.70 -11.61
N CYS A 244 25.66 -20.81 -12.80
CA CYS A 244 24.39 -20.16 -13.11
C CYS A 244 23.24 -20.80 -12.33
N THR A 245 22.61 -20.02 -11.45
CA THR A 245 21.47 -20.48 -10.65
C THR A 245 20.13 -20.03 -11.21
N ARG A 246 20.11 -18.94 -11.98
CA ARG A 246 18.90 -18.43 -12.66
C ARG A 246 19.29 -17.53 -13.82
N LEU A 247 18.61 -17.71 -14.95
CA LEU A 247 18.78 -16.94 -16.17
C LEU A 247 17.46 -16.27 -16.56
N LEU A 248 17.49 -14.97 -16.85
CA LEU A 248 16.40 -14.19 -17.41
C LEU A 248 16.89 -13.57 -18.70
N GLY A 249 16.44 -14.08 -19.84
CA GLY A 249 16.87 -13.60 -21.15
C GLY A 249 18.31 -14.02 -21.50
N GLY A 250 18.53 -14.18 -22.81
CA GLY A 250 19.72 -14.79 -23.37
C GLY A 250 19.59 -16.32 -23.47
N ILE A 251 20.43 -16.92 -24.30
CA ILE A 251 20.46 -18.37 -24.54
C ILE A 251 21.58 -19.00 -23.72
N HIS A 252 21.34 -20.17 -23.14
CA HIS A 252 22.40 -20.94 -22.49
C HIS A 252 23.29 -21.59 -23.56
N PRO A 253 24.63 -21.63 -23.41
CA PRO A 253 25.52 -22.25 -24.39
C PRO A 253 25.18 -23.70 -24.78
N ASP A 254 24.42 -24.42 -23.95
CA ASP A 254 24.02 -25.82 -24.21
C ASP A 254 22.78 -25.95 -25.13
N ASP A 255 21.96 -24.91 -25.31
CA ASP A 255 20.81 -24.95 -26.23
C ASP A 255 21.25 -24.91 -27.71
N LYS A 256 22.54 -24.62 -27.96
CA LYS A 256 23.14 -24.71 -29.30
C LYS A 256 23.40 -26.13 -29.80
N LYS A 257 23.34 -27.15 -28.93
CA LYS A 257 23.71 -28.52 -29.33
C LYS A 257 22.74 -29.20 -30.31
N GLU A 258 21.62 -28.59 -30.65
CA GLU A 258 20.76 -29.06 -31.76
C GLU A 258 21.02 -28.35 -33.10
N LEU A 259 21.88 -27.33 -33.18
CA LEU A 259 22.19 -26.63 -34.45
C LEU A 259 23.65 -26.75 -34.94
N ASP A 260 24.63 -27.00 -34.08
CA ASP A 260 26.07 -26.86 -34.44
C ASP A 260 26.74 -28.14 -35.01
N GLU A 261 26.03 -29.01 -35.75
CA GLU A 261 26.68 -30.14 -36.46
C GLU A 261 27.28 -29.77 -37.84
N LYS A 262 27.32 -28.49 -38.22
CA LYS A 262 27.96 -28.09 -39.49
C LYS A 262 28.84 -26.86 -39.38
N GLN A 263 30.14 -27.16 -39.51
CA GLN A 263 31.24 -26.33 -40.03
C GLN A 263 32.18 -25.71 -39.00
N ASP A 264 33.17 -26.53 -38.62
CA ASP A 264 34.53 -26.09 -38.34
C ASP A 264 35.06 -25.23 -39.50
N LYS A 265 35.28 -23.94 -39.25
CA LYS A 265 36.39 -23.18 -39.84
C LYS A 265 36.97 -22.23 -38.79
N GLU A 266 38.25 -22.46 -38.49
CA GLU A 266 39.15 -21.56 -37.78
C GLU A 266 38.92 -20.09 -38.16
N PHE A 267 38.77 -19.23 -37.14
CA PHE A 267 38.93 -17.79 -37.29
C PHE A 267 39.98 -17.30 -36.32
N ASP A 268 41.04 -16.73 -36.90
CA ASP A 268 42.20 -16.15 -36.22
C ASP A 268 41.81 -15.02 -35.25
N GLU A 269 42.48 -15.05 -34.09
CA GLU A 269 42.51 -13.98 -33.08
C GLU A 269 42.94 -12.63 -33.68
N LYS A 270 42.15 -11.58 -33.40
CA LYS A 270 42.60 -10.27 -32.87
C LYS A 270 41.45 -9.26 -32.89
N GLN A 271 40.81 -9.05 -31.73
CA GLN A 271 40.25 -7.74 -31.37
C GLN A 271 40.41 -7.56 -29.86
N ASP A 272 41.34 -6.69 -29.48
CA ASP A 272 41.53 -6.21 -28.13
C ASP A 272 40.30 -5.38 -27.72
N ILE A 273 39.48 -5.96 -26.84
CA ILE A 273 38.51 -5.20 -26.05
C ILE A 273 39.19 -5.01 -24.69
N GLU A 274 39.44 -3.76 -24.33
CA GLU A 274 40.08 -3.39 -23.07
C GLU A 274 39.18 -3.83 -21.89
N PHE A 275 39.69 -4.76 -21.08
CA PHE A 275 39.02 -5.28 -19.89
C PHE A 275 39.52 -4.51 -18.66
N ASP A 276 38.63 -3.79 -17.97
CA ASP A 276 38.95 -3.28 -16.64
C ASP A 276 39.04 -4.45 -15.63
N GLU A 277 40.03 -4.34 -14.75
CA GLU A 277 40.73 -5.41 -14.05
C GLU A 277 39.88 -6.35 -13.18
N LYS A 278 40.30 -7.62 -13.17
CA LYS A 278 39.93 -8.70 -12.25
C LYS A 278 40.11 -8.26 -10.79
N GLN A 279 39.08 -8.45 -9.97
CA GLN A 279 39.28 -8.75 -8.55
C GLN A 279 38.93 -10.21 -8.33
N ASP A 280 39.96 -11.05 -8.26
CA ASP A 280 39.84 -12.43 -7.82
C ASP A 280 39.43 -12.43 -6.34
N ILE A 281 38.21 -12.86 -6.04
CA ILE A 281 37.72 -13.10 -4.69
C ILE A 281 37.30 -14.57 -4.61
N GLU A 282 38.17 -15.38 -4.03
CA GLU A 282 38.00 -16.82 -3.82
C GLU A 282 37.21 -17.06 -2.53
N PHE A 283 36.02 -17.69 -2.56
CA PHE A 283 35.30 -18.10 -1.33
C PHE A 283 34.34 -19.30 -1.47
N ASP A 284 34.16 -19.93 -0.32
CA ASP A 284 33.63 -21.27 0.01
C ASP A 284 32.33 -21.71 -0.67
N GLU A 285 32.41 -22.88 -1.32
CA GLU A 285 31.28 -23.73 -1.69
C GLU A 285 30.59 -24.29 -0.43
N LYS A 286 29.41 -23.76 -0.08
CA LYS A 286 28.33 -24.55 0.56
C LYS A 286 27.04 -23.74 0.69
N GLN A 287 26.05 -24.12 -0.12
CA GLN A 287 24.65 -24.44 0.24
C GLN A 287 23.79 -24.37 -1.03
N SER A 288 23.10 -25.47 -1.33
CA SER A 288 22.23 -25.64 -2.50
C SER A 288 20.76 -25.67 -2.06
N ILE A 289 19.92 -24.79 -2.62
CA ILE A 289 18.45 -24.88 -2.58
C ILE A 289 17.86 -24.36 -3.91
N LYS A 290 16.83 -25.09 -4.36
CA LYS A 290 16.05 -25.08 -5.63
C LYS A 290 15.79 -23.72 -6.30
N PHE A 291 16.63 -23.39 -7.26
CA PHE A 291 16.20 -22.93 -8.58
C PHE A 291 16.70 -23.98 -9.58
N ASP A 292 15.92 -24.22 -10.65
CA ASP A 292 16.04 -25.32 -11.61
C ASP A 292 17.34 -26.17 -11.53
N GLU A 293 17.25 -27.37 -10.94
CA GLU A 293 18.39 -28.23 -10.56
C GLU A 293 19.17 -28.82 -11.76
N ASN A 294 18.90 -28.38 -12.99
CA ASN A 294 19.48 -28.93 -14.21
C ASN A 294 20.78 -28.23 -14.69
N GLN A 295 21.31 -27.22 -13.99
CA GLN A 295 22.37 -26.35 -14.55
C GLN A 295 23.69 -26.35 -13.75
N ASN A 296 24.35 -27.50 -13.64
CA ASN A 296 25.66 -27.64 -12.97
C ASN A 296 26.86 -27.44 -13.91
N LYS A 297 27.08 -26.26 -14.54
CA LYS A 297 28.33 -25.92 -15.27
C LYS A 297 28.65 -24.41 -15.30
N GLU A 298 29.90 -24.10 -15.66
CA GLU A 298 30.52 -22.76 -15.73
C GLU A 298 29.81 -21.84 -16.75
N PHE A 299 29.45 -20.62 -16.33
CA PHE A 299 28.71 -19.64 -17.14
C PHE A 299 29.60 -18.92 -18.16
N ASP A 300 29.31 -19.05 -19.46
CA ASP A 300 29.96 -18.26 -20.53
C ASP A 300 29.25 -16.92 -20.77
N GLU A 301 29.79 -15.89 -20.12
CA GLU A 301 29.31 -14.53 -20.21
C GLU A 301 29.35 -13.94 -21.63
N LYS A 302 30.37 -14.27 -22.44
CA LYS A 302 30.52 -13.68 -23.78
C LYS A 302 29.42 -14.18 -24.71
N THR A 303 29.15 -15.49 -24.66
CA THR A 303 28.07 -16.11 -25.44
C THR A 303 26.71 -15.57 -25.00
N TRP A 304 26.48 -15.46 -23.69
CA TRP A 304 25.25 -14.87 -23.17
C TRP A 304 25.04 -13.42 -23.63
N ILE A 305 26.04 -12.54 -23.53
CA ILE A 305 25.94 -11.15 -23.99
C ILE A 305 25.62 -11.10 -25.49
N LYS A 306 26.27 -11.92 -26.31
CA LYS A 306 26.04 -11.97 -27.76
C LYS A 306 24.61 -12.39 -28.08
N SER A 307 24.04 -13.34 -27.33
CA SER A 307 22.66 -13.80 -27.53
C SER A 307 21.63 -12.68 -27.30
N LEU A 308 21.93 -11.70 -26.45
CA LEU A 308 21.06 -10.56 -26.16
C LEU A 308 21.05 -9.50 -27.28
N ASN A 309 21.78 -9.68 -28.37
CA ASN A 309 21.62 -8.85 -29.57
C ASN A 309 20.34 -9.22 -30.35
N ASN A 310 19.79 -10.42 -30.10
CA ASN A 310 18.46 -10.79 -30.57
C ASN A 310 17.40 -10.41 -29.53
N HIS A 311 16.41 -9.63 -29.94
CA HIS A 311 15.32 -9.18 -29.07
C HIS A 311 14.37 -10.30 -28.64
N GLN A 312 14.32 -11.41 -29.38
CA GLN A 312 13.58 -12.60 -28.99
C GLN A 312 14.13 -13.20 -27.69
N ASN A 313 15.41 -12.96 -27.39
CA ASN A 313 16.08 -13.41 -26.18
C ASN A 313 15.97 -12.41 -25.02
N TRP A 314 15.28 -11.27 -25.20
CA TRP A 314 15.08 -10.34 -24.10
C TRP A 314 14.01 -10.87 -23.17
N GLU A 315 14.16 -10.64 -21.87
CA GLU A 315 13.14 -10.92 -20.87
C GLU A 315 12.92 -9.72 -19.96
N CYS A 316 11.83 -9.75 -19.20
CA CYS A 316 11.61 -8.78 -18.13
C CYS A 316 12.67 -8.97 -17.03
N ILE A 317 13.51 -7.96 -16.81
CA ILE A 317 14.60 -8.01 -15.81
C ILE A 317 14.35 -7.09 -14.61
N GLU A 318 13.53 -6.05 -14.77
CA GLU A 318 13.11 -5.17 -13.69
C GLU A 318 11.71 -4.59 -13.95
N LEU A 319 10.91 -4.54 -12.90
CA LEU A 319 9.59 -3.91 -12.87
C LEU A 319 9.61 -2.72 -11.91
N LYS A 320 8.91 -1.64 -12.28
CA LYS A 320 8.79 -0.43 -11.47
C LYS A 320 7.39 0.15 -11.52
N ASN A 321 7.04 0.97 -10.53
CA ASN A 321 5.79 1.70 -10.44
C ASN A 321 4.56 0.78 -10.60
N PRO A 322 4.39 -0.26 -9.76
CA PRO A 322 3.21 -1.10 -9.82
C PRO A 322 1.98 -0.32 -9.35
N ILE A 323 0.94 -0.32 -10.18
CA ILE A 323 -0.36 0.30 -9.88
C ILE A 323 -1.42 -0.78 -9.80
N ASN A 324 -2.23 -0.78 -8.74
CA ASN A 324 -3.32 -1.74 -8.59
C ASN A 324 -4.27 -1.64 -9.80
N ILE A 325 -4.71 -2.78 -10.35
CA ILE A 325 -5.54 -2.81 -11.56
C ILE A 325 -6.83 -1.99 -11.43
N PHE A 326 -7.38 -1.86 -10.22
CA PHE A 326 -8.60 -1.08 -9.98
C PHE A 326 -8.35 0.43 -9.95
N GLN A 327 -7.13 0.87 -9.62
CA GLN A 327 -6.77 2.29 -9.68
C GLN A 327 -6.63 2.79 -11.13
N LEU A 328 -6.46 1.88 -12.08
CA LEU A 328 -6.39 2.16 -13.52
C LEU A 328 -7.79 2.28 -14.16
N LEU A 329 -8.87 1.96 -13.44
CA LEU A 329 -10.25 2.13 -13.93
C LEU A 329 -10.60 3.61 -14.16
N PRO A 330 -11.56 3.91 -15.06
CA PRO A 330 -12.15 5.25 -15.16
C PRO A 330 -12.64 5.75 -13.80
N ASP A 331 -12.49 7.04 -13.52
CA ASP A 331 -12.63 7.60 -12.16
C ASP A 331 -13.99 7.31 -11.51
N ASP A 332 -15.09 7.36 -12.26
CA ASP A 332 -16.43 6.99 -11.78
C ASP A 332 -16.53 5.50 -11.40
N LEU A 333 -16.00 4.61 -12.24
CA LEU A 333 -16.04 3.17 -11.99
C LEU A 333 -15.11 2.79 -10.83
N CYS A 334 -13.92 3.40 -10.76
CA CYS A 334 -12.99 3.27 -9.64
C CYS A 334 -13.65 3.68 -8.32
N LYS A 335 -14.35 4.83 -8.33
CA LYS A 335 -15.11 5.33 -7.18
C LYS A 335 -16.19 4.35 -6.73
N ARG A 336 -17.05 3.91 -7.65
CA ARG A 336 -18.08 2.91 -7.33
C ARG A 336 -17.49 1.60 -6.83
N ALA A 337 -16.33 1.19 -7.35
CA ALA A 337 -15.63 -0.01 -6.90
C ALA A 337 -15.23 0.07 -5.43
N TYR A 338 -14.46 1.07 -5.00
CA TYR A 338 -14.09 1.16 -3.58
C TYR A 338 -15.28 1.50 -2.67
N GLU A 339 -16.29 2.23 -3.16
CA GLU A 339 -17.49 2.55 -2.37
C GLU A 339 -18.35 1.31 -2.10
N SER A 340 -18.48 0.41 -3.07
CA SER A 340 -19.23 -0.86 -2.93
C SER A 340 -18.67 -1.76 -1.83
N ILE A 341 -17.37 -1.67 -1.59
CA ILE A 341 -16.68 -2.44 -0.55
C ILE A 341 -16.96 -1.84 0.84
N GLY A 342 -17.28 -0.55 0.89
CA GLY A 342 -17.56 0.19 2.11
C GLY A 342 -16.31 0.74 2.82
N LYS A 343 -16.55 1.56 3.85
CA LYS A 343 -15.49 2.17 4.65
C LYS A 343 -14.76 1.12 5.49
N LYS A 344 -13.49 1.38 5.75
CA LYS A 344 -12.61 0.52 6.56
C LYS A 344 -11.77 1.34 7.52
N ILE A 345 -11.21 0.66 8.50
CA ILE A 345 -10.11 1.20 9.32
C ILE A 345 -8.85 1.13 8.47
N LEU A 346 -8.45 2.28 7.92
CA LEU A 346 -7.31 2.41 7.00
C LEU A 346 -5.97 2.45 7.74
N TYR A 347 -5.96 2.99 8.96
CA TYR A 347 -4.74 3.21 9.73
C TYR A 347 -5.01 3.24 11.22
N THR A 348 -4.10 2.68 12.02
CA THR A 348 -4.18 2.70 13.49
C THR A 348 -2.80 2.96 14.09
N ARG A 349 -2.68 3.94 14.98
CA ARG A 349 -1.40 4.20 15.64
C ARG A 349 -1.53 4.72 17.05
N ILE A 350 -0.49 4.46 17.82
CA ILE A 350 -0.28 4.98 19.16
C ILE A 350 0.93 5.91 19.14
N LYS A 351 0.78 7.11 19.68
CA LYS A 351 1.83 8.10 19.83
C LYS A 351 1.95 8.57 21.27
N ASP A 352 3.17 8.79 21.72
CA ASP A 352 3.45 9.46 22.98
C ASP A 352 3.22 10.97 22.81
N PHE A 353 2.66 11.61 23.83
CA PHE A 353 2.34 13.04 23.82
C PHE A 353 2.56 13.67 25.19
N ASP A 354 3.31 14.76 25.20
CA ASP A 354 3.60 15.55 26.38
C ASP A 354 2.55 16.65 26.55
N TYR A 355 1.58 16.39 27.43
CA TYR A 355 0.51 17.34 27.70
C TYR A 355 0.88 18.28 28.85
N ASN A 356 1.13 19.54 28.50
CA ASN A 356 1.46 20.60 29.42
C ASN A 356 0.19 21.36 29.87
N LEU A 357 -0.19 21.21 31.14
CA LEU A 357 -1.33 21.91 31.73
C LEU A 357 -0.82 22.91 32.76
N TYR A 358 -0.68 24.20 32.39
CA TYR A 358 -0.19 25.26 33.28
C TYR A 358 -1.27 26.20 33.81
N GLU A 359 -2.41 26.28 33.11
CA GLU A 359 -3.57 27.09 33.53
C GLU A 359 -4.88 26.28 33.47
N PRO A 360 -5.90 26.62 34.29
CA PRO A 360 -7.19 25.96 34.23
C PRO A 360 -7.86 26.12 32.87
N GLY A 361 -8.28 24.99 32.29
CA GLY A 361 -8.99 24.99 31.00
C GLY A 361 -8.09 24.98 29.77
N MET A 362 -6.76 24.99 29.92
CA MET A 362 -5.85 24.72 28.80
C MET A 362 -6.11 23.34 28.20
N TYR A 363 -5.96 23.24 26.89
CA TYR A 363 -6.09 22.02 26.12
C TYR A 363 -4.78 21.74 25.37
N GLY A 364 -4.57 20.47 25.04
CA GLY A 364 -3.48 20.03 24.18
C GLY A 364 -4.01 19.85 22.78
N THR A 365 -3.21 20.20 21.79
CA THR A 365 -3.51 19.92 20.38
C THR A 365 -2.48 18.93 19.86
N PHE A 366 -2.96 17.84 19.29
CA PHE A 366 -2.14 16.86 18.59
C PHE A 366 -2.52 16.87 17.11
N GLU A 367 -1.57 17.24 16.27
CA GLU A 367 -1.71 17.19 14.81
C GLU A 367 -1.20 15.85 14.28
N LEU A 368 -1.82 15.36 13.20
CA LEU A 368 -1.38 14.14 12.54
C LEU A 368 -0.07 14.43 11.77
N ASN A 369 1.05 13.90 12.26
CA ASN A 369 2.39 14.13 11.71
C ASN A 369 2.75 13.16 10.56
N ASN A 370 3.85 13.46 9.86
CA ASN A 370 4.38 12.78 8.66
C ASN A 370 4.82 11.32 8.84
N ASP A 371 4.72 10.74 10.04
CA ASP A 371 5.13 9.33 10.22
C ASP A 371 4.09 8.34 9.65
N ILE A 372 3.00 8.84 9.06
CA ILE A 372 1.93 8.07 8.42
C ILE A 372 2.45 7.57 7.05
N SER A 373 2.04 6.37 6.62
CA SER A 373 2.42 5.84 5.31
C SER A 373 1.90 6.74 4.17
N GLN A 374 2.64 6.80 3.07
CA GLN A 374 2.36 7.71 1.95
C GLN A 374 0.92 7.57 1.42
N ASN A 375 0.42 6.33 1.27
CA ASN A 375 -0.95 6.06 0.81
C ASN A 375 -2.01 6.71 1.72
N ILE A 376 -1.80 6.65 3.04
CA ILE A 376 -2.72 7.25 4.01
C ILE A 376 -2.55 8.77 4.05
N LEU A 377 -1.33 9.29 3.88
CA LEU A 377 -1.09 10.73 3.74
C LEU A 377 -1.80 11.30 2.52
N GLU A 378 -1.80 10.61 1.39
CA GLU A 378 -2.54 11.01 0.18
C GLU A 378 -4.04 11.10 0.44
N ILE A 379 -4.62 10.14 1.18
CA ILE A 379 -6.03 10.19 1.60
C ILE A 379 -6.31 11.39 2.51
N ILE A 380 -5.43 11.70 3.46
CA ILE A 380 -5.60 12.85 4.37
C ILE A 380 -5.44 14.19 3.64
N GLN A 381 -4.56 14.25 2.63
CA GLN A 381 -4.26 15.48 1.89
C GLN A 381 -5.29 15.76 0.79
N ASN A 382 -5.99 14.75 0.30
CA ASN A 382 -7.05 14.91 -0.68
C ASN A 382 -8.29 15.59 -0.05
N GLU A 383 -8.61 16.81 -0.49
CA GLU A 383 -9.75 17.58 0.01
C GLU A 383 -11.11 16.90 -0.27
N GLU A 384 -11.18 16.04 -1.28
CA GLU A 384 -12.40 15.32 -1.68
C GLU A 384 -12.54 13.96 -0.99
N ALA A 385 -11.50 13.49 -0.28
CA ALA A 385 -11.54 12.19 0.38
C ALA A 385 -12.49 12.18 1.58
N ASP A 386 -13.44 11.25 1.59
CA ASP A 386 -14.35 11.02 2.71
C ASP A 386 -13.70 10.12 3.77
N TYR A 387 -12.85 10.73 4.60
CA TYR A 387 -12.22 10.10 5.75
C TYR A 387 -12.57 10.80 7.07
N ASP A 388 -12.55 10.03 8.15
CA ASP A 388 -12.88 10.45 9.50
C ASP A 388 -11.90 9.87 10.52
N ILE A 389 -11.77 10.52 11.68
CA ILE A 389 -10.77 10.17 12.69
C ILE A 389 -11.47 9.83 14.00
N PHE A 390 -11.03 8.75 14.63
CA PHE A 390 -11.39 8.41 15.99
C PHE A 390 -10.13 8.40 16.84
N ALA A 391 -10.25 8.80 18.11
CA ALA A 391 -9.12 8.90 19.01
C ALA A 391 -9.50 8.55 20.44
N THR A 392 -8.51 8.12 21.21
CA THR A 392 -8.61 7.86 22.64
C THR A 392 -7.28 8.16 23.31
N VAL A 393 -7.34 8.61 24.56
CA VAL A 393 -6.17 9.10 25.29
C VAL A 393 -6.06 8.44 26.66
N VAL A 394 -4.83 8.06 27.03
CA VAL A 394 -4.54 7.47 28.34
C VAL A 394 -3.27 8.05 28.92
N ASN A 395 -3.28 8.24 30.24
CA ASN A 395 -2.09 8.63 30.98
C ASN A 395 -1.26 7.39 31.37
N THR A 396 0.02 7.41 31.03
CA THR A 396 0.94 6.29 31.26
C THR A 396 1.54 6.28 32.67
N ALA A 397 1.55 7.43 33.35
CA ALA A 397 2.11 7.54 34.69
C ALA A 397 1.27 6.80 35.75
N LYS A 398 1.95 5.96 36.54
CA LYS A 398 1.38 5.35 37.75
C LYS A 398 1.06 6.48 38.76
N ASP A 399 -0.09 6.41 39.44
CA ASP A 399 -0.45 7.23 40.62
C ASP A 399 -1.13 8.60 40.46
N LEU A 400 -1.57 8.97 39.27
CA LEU A 400 -2.43 10.15 39.10
C LEU A 400 -3.91 9.84 39.36
N LYS A 401 -4.29 9.67 40.64
CA LYS A 401 -5.67 9.31 41.04
C LYS A 401 -6.71 10.42 40.78
N LYS A 402 -6.30 11.69 40.71
CA LYS A 402 -7.18 12.89 40.75
C LYS A 402 -7.40 13.61 39.41
N VAL A 403 -6.84 13.09 38.31
CA VAL A 403 -7.03 13.62 36.95
C VAL A 403 -7.47 12.51 36.01
N PHE A 404 -8.23 12.84 34.98
CA PHE A 404 -8.47 11.97 33.83
C PHE A 404 -8.50 12.82 32.57
N PHE A 405 -8.40 12.16 31.42
CA PHE A 405 -8.26 12.83 30.12
C PHE A 405 -9.40 12.43 29.22
N ASN A 406 -9.82 13.35 28.38
CA ASN A 406 -10.80 13.14 27.33
C ASN A 406 -10.29 13.84 26.06
N CYS A 407 -10.68 13.32 24.91
CA CYS A 407 -10.29 13.89 23.62
C CYS A 407 -11.48 14.02 22.67
N GLN A 408 -11.37 15.01 21.79
CA GLN A 408 -12.36 15.37 20.78
C GLN A 408 -11.63 15.67 19.47
N ILE A 409 -12.31 15.58 18.32
CA ILE A 409 -11.70 15.91 17.03
C ILE A 409 -12.06 17.35 16.64
N LEU A 410 -11.09 18.10 16.15
CA LEU A 410 -11.30 19.38 15.49
C LEU A 410 -11.07 19.21 13.99
N LYS A 411 -12.13 19.39 13.20
CA LYS A 411 -12.10 19.27 11.73
C LYS A 411 -12.75 20.54 11.14
N LYS A 412 -11.93 21.54 10.83
CA LYS A 412 -12.36 22.78 10.15
C LYS A 412 -12.41 22.55 8.64
N GLN A 413 -13.22 23.32 7.93
CA GLN A 413 -13.23 23.27 6.46
C GLN A 413 -11.84 23.61 5.92
N LYS A 414 -11.33 22.79 4.98
CA LYS A 414 -10.03 22.97 4.30
C LYS A 414 -8.82 23.07 5.23
N ALA A 415 -8.90 22.54 6.44
CA ALA A 415 -7.77 22.49 7.36
C ALA A 415 -7.51 21.06 7.81
N LYS A 416 -6.23 20.77 8.11
CA LYS A 416 -5.84 19.49 8.67
C LYS A 416 -6.57 19.24 10.00
N PRO A 417 -7.17 18.06 10.19
CA PRO A 417 -7.83 17.73 11.44
C PRO A 417 -6.80 17.56 12.57
N SER A 418 -7.23 17.87 13.79
CA SER A 418 -6.41 17.72 15.00
C SER A 418 -7.19 17.07 16.13
N ILE A 419 -6.48 16.43 17.06
CA ILE A 419 -7.04 15.83 18.26
C ILE A 419 -6.85 16.82 19.41
N ILE A 420 -7.95 17.26 20.00
CA ILE A 420 -7.97 18.16 21.15
C ILE A 420 -8.06 17.33 22.43
N ILE A 421 -7.20 17.62 23.40
CA ILE A 421 -7.07 16.85 24.64
C ILE A 421 -7.29 17.76 25.84
N HIS A 422 -8.17 17.34 26.74
CA HIS A 422 -8.44 18.04 28.00
C HIS A 422 -8.07 17.19 29.21
N GLY A 423 -7.31 17.78 30.14
CA GLY A 423 -7.09 17.22 31.47
C GLY A 423 -8.13 17.70 32.49
N ILE A 424 -8.98 16.79 32.98
CA ILE A 424 -10.01 17.11 33.96
C ILE A 424 -9.49 16.81 35.37
N GLN A 425 -9.23 17.85 36.15
CA GLN A 425 -8.70 17.77 37.53
C GLN A 425 -9.77 18.17 38.56
N LYS A 426 -9.91 17.41 39.65
CA LYS A 426 -10.81 17.80 40.76
C LYS A 426 -10.38 19.10 41.46
N LYS A 427 -9.07 19.29 41.61
CA LYS A 427 -8.45 20.54 42.06
C LYS A 427 -7.32 20.84 41.10
N PHE A 428 -7.32 22.04 40.56
CA PHE A 428 -6.33 22.46 39.58
C PHE A 428 -4.92 22.39 40.17
N ARG A 429 -3.99 21.81 39.41
CA ARG A 429 -2.55 21.78 39.71
C ARG A 429 -1.77 21.82 38.40
N PRO A 430 -0.89 22.82 38.21
CA PRO A 430 0.00 22.86 37.05
C PRO A 430 0.85 21.60 36.99
N ARG A 431 0.87 20.92 35.84
CA ARG A 431 1.65 19.69 35.65
C ARG A 431 1.78 19.31 34.18
N THR A 432 2.91 18.71 33.84
CA THR A 432 3.11 17.98 32.59
C THR A 432 2.72 16.51 32.75
N TYR A 433 1.95 16.01 31.80
CA TYR A 433 1.45 14.63 31.77
C TYR A 433 2.02 13.90 30.56
N LYS A 434 2.57 12.71 30.80
CA LYS A 434 2.98 11.79 29.74
C LYS A 434 1.76 10.98 29.31
N LEU A 435 1.21 11.30 28.14
CA LEU A 435 0.04 10.66 27.58
C LEU A 435 0.42 9.74 26.44
N LYS A 436 -0.41 8.74 26.19
CA LYS A 436 -0.46 8.01 24.93
C LYS A 436 -1.78 8.28 24.25
N ILE A 437 -1.73 8.67 22.99
CA ILE A 437 -2.89 8.90 22.12
C ILE A 437 -2.93 7.73 21.15
N ALA A 438 -4.02 6.97 21.16
CA ALA A 438 -4.34 6.09 20.04
C ALA A 438 -5.30 6.83 19.12
N TYR A 439 -5.03 6.79 17.82
CA TYR A 439 -5.93 7.31 16.81
C TYR A 439 -6.04 6.35 15.64
N MET A 440 -7.18 6.39 14.97
CA MET A 440 -7.47 5.61 13.78
C MET A 440 -8.08 6.50 12.71
N ILE A 441 -7.76 6.16 11.46
CA ILE A 441 -8.33 6.81 10.28
C ILE A 441 -9.28 5.81 9.63
N VAL A 442 -10.50 6.27 9.40
CA VAL A 442 -11.59 5.49 8.81
C VAL A 442 -12.01 6.16 7.51
N GLY A 443 -12.10 5.41 6.42
CA GLY A 443 -12.48 5.96 5.13
C GLY A 443 -12.56 4.89 4.06
N TYR A 444 -12.72 5.32 2.80
CA TYR A 444 -12.60 4.43 1.66
C TYR A 444 -11.13 4.15 1.33
N ASP A 445 -10.85 2.90 0.98
CA ASP A 445 -9.51 2.48 0.59
C ASP A 445 -9.30 2.68 -0.92
N THR A 446 -8.86 3.88 -1.29
CA THR A 446 -8.66 4.29 -2.68
C THR A 446 -7.50 3.58 -3.37
N HIS A 447 -6.63 2.91 -2.60
CA HIS A 447 -5.49 2.15 -3.11
C HIS A 447 -5.78 0.65 -3.18
N PHE A 448 -7.00 0.23 -2.85
CA PHE A 448 -7.47 -1.16 -2.89
C PHE A 448 -6.58 -2.12 -2.06
N ASN A 449 -5.97 -1.61 -0.98
CA ASN A 449 -5.17 -2.38 -0.04
C ASN A 449 -5.98 -3.39 0.78
N PHE A 450 -7.31 -3.32 0.74
CA PHE A 450 -8.18 -4.23 1.48
C PHE A 450 -8.03 -5.71 1.09
N LEU A 451 -7.43 -6.00 -0.06
CA LEU A 451 -7.07 -7.37 -0.44
C LEU A 451 -6.08 -8.00 0.55
N LEU A 452 -5.40 -7.17 1.37
CA LEU A 452 -4.28 -7.53 2.25
C LEU A 452 -4.66 -7.90 3.68
N SER A 453 -5.89 -7.64 4.12
CA SER A 453 -6.24 -7.82 5.54
C SER A 453 -7.65 -8.35 5.71
N ASP A 454 -7.83 -9.17 6.75
CA ASP A 454 -9.15 -9.49 7.32
C ASP A 454 -10.00 -8.23 7.38
N ILE A 455 -11.10 -8.30 6.63
CA ILE A 455 -11.93 -7.17 6.21
C ILE A 455 -12.60 -6.59 7.45
N THR A 456 -12.07 -5.50 8.00
CA THR A 456 -12.80 -4.71 8.99
C THR A 456 -13.71 -3.74 8.26
N SER A 457 -14.87 -4.23 7.84
CA SER A 457 -15.94 -3.35 7.37
C SER A 457 -16.44 -2.52 8.53
N VAL A 458 -16.58 -1.22 8.30
CA VAL A 458 -17.13 -0.31 9.30
C VAL A 458 -18.27 0.49 8.71
N GLU A 459 -19.31 0.64 9.52
CA GLU A 459 -20.37 1.58 9.27
C GLU A 459 -20.09 2.86 10.06
N LEU A 460 -20.28 4.00 9.41
CA LEU A 460 -20.10 5.31 10.01
C LEU A 460 -21.41 6.10 9.97
N ILE A 461 -21.90 6.48 11.16
CA ILE A 461 -23.08 7.33 11.31
C ILE A 461 -22.63 8.70 11.82
N LYS A 462 -23.04 9.76 11.12
CA LYS A 462 -22.78 11.15 11.50
C LYS A 462 -24.09 11.81 11.94
N LYS A 463 -24.16 12.30 13.19
CA LYS A 463 -25.34 13.01 13.73
C LYS A 463 -24.98 14.45 14.07
N GLU A 464 -25.54 15.40 13.32
CA GLU A 464 -25.35 16.82 13.61
C GLU A 464 -26.14 17.22 14.86
N TYR A 465 -25.47 17.84 15.82
CA TYR A 465 -26.09 18.45 16.99
C TYR A 465 -25.98 19.97 16.89
N LYS A 466 -27.15 20.61 16.71
CA LYS A 466 -27.26 22.07 16.74
C LYS A 466 -27.71 22.51 18.13
N SER A 467 -26.96 23.43 18.73
CA SER A 467 -27.32 24.01 20.01
C SER A 467 -28.72 24.65 19.91
N LYS A 468 -29.67 24.18 20.74
CA LYS A 468 -31.05 24.71 20.78
C LYS A 468 -31.05 26.13 21.38
N LYS A 469 -32.05 26.95 21.03
CA LYS A 469 -32.23 28.31 21.60
C LYS A 469 -32.30 28.29 23.14
N ILE A 470 -32.88 27.24 23.73
CA ILE A 470 -32.80 26.94 25.16
C ILE A 470 -31.59 26.04 25.35
N GLN A 471 -30.45 26.66 25.67
CA GLN A 471 -29.17 25.95 25.80
C GLN A 471 -29.16 25.12 27.09
N CYS A 472 -29.07 23.80 26.97
CA CYS A 472 -28.98 22.86 28.08
C CYS A 472 -27.55 22.29 28.18
N GLU A 473 -27.11 21.92 29.39
CA GLU A 473 -25.80 21.29 29.60
C GLU A 473 -25.79 19.78 29.33
N PHE A 474 -26.97 19.22 29.10
CA PHE A 474 -27.25 17.81 28.82
C PHE A 474 -28.40 17.72 27.81
N ASP A 475 -28.29 16.80 26.86
CA ASP A 475 -29.32 16.50 25.87
C ASP A 475 -29.16 15.04 25.40
N ASN A 476 -30.09 14.54 24.59
CA ASN A 476 -30.02 13.20 24.01
C ASN A 476 -30.05 13.29 22.48
N ILE A 477 -29.27 12.44 21.81
CA ILE A 477 -29.33 12.21 20.37
C ILE A 477 -30.04 10.88 20.14
N GLU A 478 -31.14 10.89 19.40
CA GLU A 478 -31.84 9.66 18.98
C GLU A 478 -31.10 8.94 17.85
N LEU A 479 -31.04 7.62 17.96
CA LEU A 479 -30.46 6.72 16.97
C LEU A 479 -31.53 5.79 16.42
N GLN A 480 -31.58 5.66 15.11
CA GLN A 480 -32.39 4.65 14.43
C GLN A 480 -31.60 3.34 14.31
N ARG A 481 -31.06 2.85 15.43
CA ARG A 481 -30.25 1.63 15.51
C ARG A 481 -30.55 0.89 16.80
N GLU A 482 -30.76 -0.42 16.70
CA GLU A 482 -31.03 -1.30 17.84
C GLU A 482 -29.74 -1.66 18.59
N LEU A 483 -29.23 -0.71 19.39
CA LEU A 483 -27.98 -0.89 20.15
C LEU A 483 -27.98 -2.14 21.03
N GLY A 484 -29.13 -2.51 21.61
CA GLY A 484 -29.26 -3.72 22.43
C GLY A 484 -29.03 -5.00 21.63
N SER A 485 -29.53 -5.06 20.39
CA SER A 485 -29.31 -6.19 19.48
C SER A 485 -27.83 -6.27 19.09
N MET A 486 -27.22 -5.14 18.75
CA MET A 486 -25.78 -5.05 18.43
C MET A 486 -24.90 -5.54 19.59
N MET A 487 -25.22 -5.13 20.82
CA MET A 487 -24.55 -5.61 22.03
C MET A 487 -24.66 -7.14 22.18
N ALA A 488 -25.85 -7.70 21.96
CA ALA A 488 -26.09 -9.15 22.06
C ALA A 488 -25.36 -9.94 20.96
N SER A 489 -25.28 -9.38 19.75
CA SER A 489 -24.53 -9.95 18.62
C SER A 489 -23.01 -9.70 18.69
N GLY A 490 -22.53 -9.03 19.74
CA GLY A 490 -21.11 -8.76 19.92
C GLY A 490 -20.52 -7.74 18.93
N ILE A 491 -21.34 -6.83 18.39
CA ILE A 491 -20.93 -5.79 17.43
C ILE A 491 -20.47 -4.54 18.21
N PRO A 492 -19.17 -4.16 18.18
CA PRO A 492 -18.72 -2.98 18.88
C PRO A 492 -19.15 -1.68 18.19
N PHE A 493 -19.43 -0.66 19.02
CA PHE A 493 -19.67 0.69 18.56
C PHE A 493 -19.02 1.75 19.46
N PHE A 494 -18.49 2.80 18.84
CA PHE A 494 -17.75 3.87 19.50
C PHE A 494 -18.21 5.23 19.00
N GLY A 495 -18.10 6.24 19.86
CA GLY A 495 -18.50 7.60 19.55
C GLY A 495 -17.37 8.59 19.76
N ILE A 496 -17.33 9.66 18.97
CA ILE A 496 -16.47 10.81 19.22
C ILE A 496 -17.14 12.11 18.76
N PRO A 497 -17.08 13.19 19.58
CA PRO A 497 -17.52 14.51 19.14
C PRO A 497 -16.49 15.13 18.17
N VAL A 498 -17.00 15.69 17.08
CA VAL A 498 -16.23 16.39 16.04
C VAL A 498 -16.69 17.85 15.94
N LEU A 499 -15.76 18.76 16.18
CA LEU A 499 -15.97 20.20 16.21
C LEU A 499 -15.57 20.82 14.87
N SER A 500 -16.47 21.62 14.29
CA SER A 500 -16.17 22.46 13.11
C SER A 500 -15.62 23.83 13.50
N ASN A 501 -15.87 24.28 14.73
CA ASN A 501 -15.33 25.52 15.30
C ASN A 501 -14.78 25.28 16.71
N PHE A 502 -13.65 25.91 17.03
CA PHE A 502 -12.99 25.84 18.32
C PHE A 502 -12.34 27.19 18.63
N ASP A 503 -13.00 27.98 19.48
CA ASP A 503 -12.65 29.36 19.83
C ASP A 503 -12.74 29.60 21.35
N SER A 504 -12.53 30.83 21.80
CA SER A 504 -12.54 31.17 23.23
C SER A 504 -13.84 30.84 23.98
N SER A 505 -14.96 30.66 23.28
CA SER A 505 -16.25 30.32 23.87
C SER A 505 -16.37 28.83 24.26
N ASN A 506 -15.69 27.94 23.53
CA ASN A 506 -15.81 26.50 23.71
C ASN A 506 -14.46 25.78 23.92
N ASN A 507 -13.33 26.49 23.88
CA ASN A 507 -11.99 25.90 24.00
C ASN A 507 -11.67 25.22 25.34
N SER A 508 -12.52 25.40 26.35
CA SER A 508 -12.39 24.74 27.66
C SER A 508 -13.49 23.71 27.92
N ILE A 509 -14.35 23.46 26.94
CA ILE A 509 -15.51 22.57 27.05
C ILE A 509 -15.12 21.17 26.60
N VAL A 510 -15.35 20.20 27.49
CA VAL A 510 -15.29 18.78 27.18
C VAL A 510 -16.69 18.27 26.92
N ILE A 511 -16.91 17.61 25.79
CA ILE A 511 -18.15 16.92 25.47
C ILE A 511 -17.98 15.44 25.83
N GLY A 512 -18.78 14.97 26.79
CA GLY A 512 -18.90 13.56 27.12
C GLY A 512 -20.15 12.95 26.51
N HIS A 513 -20.15 11.63 26.39
CA HIS A 513 -21.28 10.88 25.84
C HIS A 513 -21.43 9.51 26.51
N ASN A 514 -22.65 9.00 26.57
CA ASN A 514 -22.97 7.61 26.96
C ASN A 514 -24.04 7.04 26.04
N PHE A 515 -23.87 5.82 25.55
CA PHE A 515 -24.91 5.13 24.81
C PHE A 515 -25.92 4.51 25.78
N SER A 516 -27.20 4.42 25.38
CA SER A 516 -28.23 3.80 26.20
C SER A 516 -29.09 2.78 25.44
N SER A 517 -29.70 1.86 26.19
CA SER A 517 -30.67 0.87 25.68
C SER A 517 -31.89 1.50 25.03
N ASN A 518 -32.20 2.77 25.34
CA ASN A 518 -33.30 3.52 24.74
C ASN A 518 -32.96 4.03 23.33
N GLN A 519 -31.92 3.46 22.68
CA GLN A 519 -31.44 3.85 21.36
C GLN A 519 -31.06 5.33 21.29
N THR A 520 -30.52 5.86 22.38
CA THR A 520 -30.09 7.26 22.50
C THR A 520 -28.64 7.37 22.92
N ILE A 521 -28.05 8.52 22.60
CA ILE A 521 -26.76 8.95 23.13
C ILE A 521 -27.03 10.12 24.05
N ASP A 522 -26.81 9.93 25.35
CA ASP A 522 -26.73 11.03 26.29
C ASP A 522 -25.49 11.85 25.96
N ILE A 523 -25.64 13.13 25.69
CA ILE A 523 -24.54 14.07 25.47
C ILE A 523 -24.55 15.14 26.55
N PHE A 524 -23.36 15.56 27.00
CA PHE A 524 -23.24 16.57 28.04
C PHE A 524 -21.92 17.30 27.93
N SER A 525 -21.89 18.54 28.42
CA SER A 525 -20.72 19.40 28.33
C SER A 525 -20.23 19.86 29.71
N TYR A 526 -18.92 19.87 29.89
CA TYR A 526 -18.27 20.30 31.13
C TYR A 526 -17.14 21.28 30.84
N SER A 527 -17.22 22.49 31.42
CA SER A 527 -16.14 23.47 31.34
C SER A 527 -15.06 23.14 32.38
N VAL A 528 -13.88 22.79 31.89
CA VAL A 528 -12.71 22.50 32.75
C VAL A 528 -12.18 23.78 33.41
N LYS A 529 -12.31 24.92 32.72
CA LYS A 529 -11.94 26.23 33.26
C LYS A 529 -12.79 26.58 34.49
N ASN A 530 -14.11 26.47 34.35
CA ASN A 530 -15.06 26.87 35.40
C ASN A 530 -15.36 25.75 36.41
N ASN A 531 -14.98 24.50 36.11
CA ASN A 531 -15.34 23.30 36.85
C ASN A 531 -16.85 23.16 37.07
N CYS A 532 -17.63 23.42 36.03
CA CYS A 532 -19.07 23.30 36.05
C CYS A 532 -19.58 22.73 34.72
N TYR A 533 -20.77 22.12 34.75
CA TYR A 533 -21.48 21.82 33.52
C TYR A 533 -21.75 23.13 32.78
N SER A 534 -21.59 23.09 31.47
CA SER A 534 -21.73 24.25 30.59
C SER A 534 -22.67 23.90 29.45
N LYS A 535 -23.14 24.93 28.76
CA LYS A 535 -24.02 24.79 27.59
C LYS A 535 -23.32 23.98 26.50
N LEU A 536 -24.03 23.02 25.92
CA LEU A 536 -23.51 22.22 24.81
C LEU A 536 -23.26 23.12 23.57
N PRO A 537 -22.03 23.12 23.02
CA PRO A 537 -21.77 23.78 21.74
C PRO A 537 -22.42 22.98 20.61
N SER A 538 -22.44 23.54 19.40
CA SER A 538 -22.78 22.77 18.19
C SER A 538 -21.60 21.89 17.78
N PHE A 539 -21.87 20.65 17.38
CA PHE A 539 -20.87 19.68 16.93
C PHE A 539 -21.54 18.58 16.10
N THR A 540 -20.73 17.74 15.46
CA THR A 540 -21.22 16.51 14.85
C THR A 540 -20.72 15.32 15.64
N PHE A 541 -21.62 14.45 16.06
CA PHE A 541 -21.25 13.21 16.74
C PHE A 541 -21.01 12.11 15.71
N TYR A 542 -19.81 11.56 15.69
CA TYR A 542 -19.46 10.45 14.79
C TYR A 542 -19.55 9.16 15.56
N ILE A 543 -20.21 8.17 14.97
CA ILE A 543 -20.40 6.83 15.53
C ILE A 543 -19.78 5.84 14.58
N LEU A 544 -18.82 5.07 15.07
CA LEU A 544 -18.21 3.95 14.36
C LEU A 544 -18.86 2.66 14.82
N ILE A 545 -19.33 1.84 13.89
CA ILE A 545 -19.83 0.49 14.12
C ILE A 545 -18.92 -0.47 13.35
N ILE A 546 -18.45 -1.53 14.01
CA ILE A 546 -17.51 -2.47 13.41
C ILE A 546 -18.26 -3.78 13.15
N SER A 547 -18.59 -4.05 11.89
CA SER A 547 -19.57 -5.07 11.51
C SER A 547 -18.96 -6.44 11.22
N ASP A 548 -17.70 -6.49 10.78
CA ASP A 548 -17.00 -7.71 10.41
C ASP A 548 -15.59 -7.70 11.03
N TYR A 549 -15.40 -8.39 12.15
CA TYR A 549 -14.10 -8.52 12.79
C TYR A 549 -13.83 -9.99 13.09
N SER A 550 -13.04 -10.63 12.22
CA SER A 550 -12.77 -12.09 12.21
C SER A 550 -12.03 -12.62 13.45
N THR A 551 -11.49 -11.76 14.31
CA THR A 551 -10.72 -12.18 15.49
C THR A 551 -11.48 -11.87 16.79
N SER A 552 -11.89 -12.92 17.49
CA SER A 552 -12.64 -12.85 18.76
C SER A 552 -11.89 -12.14 19.90
N ASP A 553 -10.58 -11.92 19.76
CA ASP A 553 -9.70 -11.48 20.85
C ASP A 553 -9.51 -9.94 20.92
N THR A 554 -9.97 -9.17 19.93
CA THR A 554 -9.76 -7.71 19.87
C THR A 554 -10.92 -6.90 20.44
N TYR A 555 -12.10 -7.52 20.55
CA TYR A 555 -13.29 -6.93 21.12
C TYR A 555 -13.71 -7.66 22.39
N THR A 556 -14.14 -6.92 23.41
CA THR A 556 -14.84 -7.52 24.53
C THR A 556 -15.86 -6.54 25.10
N SER A 557 -17.09 -7.02 25.31
CA SER A 557 -18.03 -6.37 26.23
C SER A 557 -17.73 -6.86 27.65
N LEU A 558 -17.36 -5.94 28.54
CA LEU A 558 -17.00 -6.27 29.90
C LEU A 558 -17.95 -5.60 30.90
N PRO A 559 -18.60 -6.37 31.79
CA PRO A 559 -19.39 -5.79 32.86
C PRO A 559 -18.48 -5.11 33.88
N PHE A 560 -19.00 -4.08 34.55
CA PHE A 560 -18.26 -3.42 35.62
C PHE A 560 -18.24 -4.26 36.90
N ASN A 561 -17.04 -4.45 37.45
CA ASN A 561 -16.82 -5.07 38.75
C ASN A 561 -16.78 -4.02 39.88
N TYR A 562 -17.08 -4.49 41.08
CA TYR A 562 -17.15 -3.66 42.29
C TYR A 562 -16.19 -4.16 43.36
N LYS A 563 -15.52 -3.23 44.03
CA LYS A 563 -14.79 -3.48 45.28
C LYS A 563 -15.39 -2.57 46.35
N MET A 564 -15.51 -3.07 47.58
CA MET A 564 -16.12 -2.34 48.68
C MET A 564 -15.55 -0.91 48.80
N LEU A 565 -16.42 0.10 48.86
CA LEU A 565 -16.10 1.54 48.97
C LEU A 565 -15.33 2.16 47.77
N LYS A 566 -15.28 1.49 46.60
CA LYS A 566 -14.59 2.00 45.40
C LYS A 566 -15.54 2.17 44.22
N SER A 567 -15.16 3.08 43.31
CA SER A 567 -15.86 3.29 42.03
C SER A 567 -15.90 1.99 41.20
N PRO A 568 -16.95 1.78 40.38
CA PRO A 568 -17.01 0.67 39.43
C PRO A 568 -15.76 0.64 38.54
N PHE A 569 -15.28 -0.56 38.23
CA PHE A 569 -14.12 -0.73 37.35
C PHE A 569 -14.21 -2.00 36.52
N VAL A 570 -13.63 -1.97 35.33
CA VAL A 570 -13.43 -3.15 34.49
C VAL A 570 -11.96 -3.57 34.62
N PRO A 571 -11.62 -4.78 35.09
CA PRO A 571 -10.23 -5.26 35.11
C PRO A 571 -9.74 -5.52 33.68
N LEU A 572 -8.47 -5.24 33.43
CA LEU A 572 -7.77 -5.57 32.18
C LEU A 572 -6.57 -6.47 32.53
N GLN A 573 -6.27 -7.46 31.70
CA GLN A 573 -5.09 -8.33 31.89
C GLN A 573 -3.81 -7.47 31.95
N SER A 574 -2.94 -7.75 32.94
CA SER A 574 -2.01 -6.75 33.50
C SER A 574 -0.52 -6.93 33.15
N SER A 575 -0.19 -7.82 32.21
CA SER A 575 1.19 -8.21 31.89
C SER A 575 1.93 -7.27 30.91
N ARG A 576 1.27 -6.29 30.28
CA ARG A 576 1.84 -5.42 29.22
C ARG A 576 1.81 -3.91 29.55
N PRO A 577 2.58 -3.06 28.83
CA PRO A 577 2.50 -1.59 28.94
C PRO A 577 1.06 -1.08 28.68
N ILE A 578 0.72 0.11 29.19
CA ILE A 578 -0.61 0.70 28.94
C ILE A 578 -0.72 1.01 27.45
N ILE A 579 -1.61 0.28 26.78
CA ILE A 579 -2.03 0.51 25.40
C ILE A 579 -3.41 1.18 25.48
N PRO A 580 -3.59 2.40 24.92
CA PRO A 580 -4.90 3.04 24.87
C PRO A 580 -5.86 2.19 24.04
N LYS A 581 -7.04 1.88 24.60
CA LYS A 581 -8.09 1.12 23.92
C LYS A 581 -9.25 2.04 23.55
N TYR A 582 -9.95 1.74 22.46
CA TYR A 582 -11.20 2.43 22.15
C TYR A 582 -12.26 1.87 23.06
N ILE A 583 -12.94 2.76 23.79
CA ILE A 583 -13.89 2.38 24.82
C ILE A 583 -15.18 3.15 24.65
N SER A 584 -16.30 2.48 24.88
CA SER A 584 -17.62 3.07 24.87
C SER A 584 -18.40 2.57 26.08
N LEU A 585 -19.27 3.43 26.60
CA LEU A 585 -20.17 3.10 27.70
C LEU A 585 -21.55 2.80 27.16
N TYR A 586 -22.11 1.66 27.54
CA TYR A 586 -23.49 1.30 27.28
C TYR A 586 -24.26 1.19 28.59
N LEU A 587 -25.36 1.94 28.70
CA LEU A 587 -26.24 2.01 29.86
C LEU A 587 -27.60 1.38 29.54
N SER A 588 -27.96 0.30 30.24
CA SER A 588 -29.33 -0.20 30.23
C SER A 588 -30.18 0.68 31.14
N LYS A 589 -31.02 1.54 30.55
CA LYS A 589 -31.84 2.52 31.24
C LYS A 589 -33.31 2.12 31.24
N ASN A 590 -33.97 2.40 32.36
CA ASN A 590 -35.41 2.60 32.39
C ASN A 590 -35.73 4.09 32.16
N ASP A 591 -36.97 4.41 31.74
CA ASP A 591 -37.36 5.78 31.39
C ASP A 591 -37.19 6.81 32.52
N ASN A 592 -37.20 6.35 33.78
CA ASN A 592 -37.03 7.19 34.97
C ASN A 592 -35.55 7.34 35.41
N ASP A 593 -34.60 6.75 34.70
CA ASP A 593 -33.20 6.72 35.12
C ASP A 593 -32.49 8.06 34.84
N ASN A 594 -32.24 8.79 35.92
CA ASN A 594 -31.59 10.09 35.95
C ASN A 594 -30.11 10.00 36.33
N TYR A 595 -29.36 9.14 35.63
CA TYR A 595 -27.92 8.99 35.85
C TYR A 595 -27.17 10.30 35.65
N LYS A 596 -26.31 10.61 36.61
CA LYS A 596 -25.33 11.69 36.51
C LYS A 596 -24.38 11.41 35.34
N PRO A 597 -23.96 12.43 34.58
CA PRO A 597 -22.98 12.26 33.50
C PRO A 597 -21.72 11.49 33.91
N ILE A 598 -21.33 10.53 33.07
CA ILE A 598 -20.26 9.57 33.31
C ILE A 598 -19.12 9.81 32.33
N PHE A 599 -17.91 9.88 32.86
CA PHE A 599 -16.69 9.79 32.05
C PHE A 599 -15.99 8.46 32.31
N LEU A 600 -15.37 7.91 31.27
CA LEU A 600 -14.49 6.75 31.41
C LEU A 600 -13.03 7.19 31.58
N LYS A 601 -12.29 6.48 32.43
CA LYS A 601 -10.86 6.67 32.64
C LYS A 601 -10.13 5.34 32.50
N GLN A 602 -9.22 5.29 31.53
CA GLN A 602 -8.27 4.20 31.38
C GLN A 602 -7.06 4.38 32.30
N LYS A 603 -6.55 3.29 32.85
CA LYS A 603 -5.24 3.23 33.54
C LYS A 603 -4.70 1.80 33.51
N LYS A 604 -3.46 1.59 33.98
CA LYS A 604 -2.86 0.25 34.01
C LYS A 604 -3.79 -0.79 34.65
N GLY A 605 -4.14 -1.81 33.86
CA GLY A 605 -4.89 -2.98 34.28
C GLY A 605 -6.37 -2.75 34.65
N GLN A 606 -6.96 -1.57 34.39
CA GLN A 606 -8.41 -1.38 34.56
C GLN A 606 -8.96 -0.08 33.93
N ILE A 607 -10.25 -0.09 33.60
CA ILE A 607 -11.05 1.09 33.22
C ILE A 607 -11.94 1.47 34.41
N LYS A 608 -12.16 2.77 34.62
CA LYS A 608 -12.96 3.29 35.75
C LYS A 608 -13.97 4.33 35.31
N ILE A 609 -15.10 4.32 36.01
CA ILE A 609 -16.11 5.38 35.96
C ILE A 609 -15.63 6.60 36.75
N LYS A 610 -15.86 7.78 36.18
CA LYS A 610 -15.57 9.08 36.78
C LYS A 610 -16.78 10.00 36.69
N TYR A 611 -17.04 10.65 37.83
CA TYR A 611 -17.99 11.75 37.93
C TYR A 611 -17.22 13.02 38.22
N VAL A 612 -17.65 14.12 37.60
CA VAL A 612 -17.11 15.45 37.84
C VAL A 612 -17.87 16.16 38.96
N ASP A 613 -17.19 17.06 39.67
CA ASP A 613 -17.82 17.95 40.65
C ASP A 613 -18.23 19.24 39.91
N CYS A 614 -19.46 19.75 40.15
CA CYS A 614 -19.92 21.03 39.59
C CYS A 614 -19.85 22.13 40.64
N LYS A 615 -19.14 23.22 40.34
CA LYS A 615 -19.06 24.41 41.21
C LYS A 615 -20.24 25.37 41.04
N CYS A 616 -21.24 25.00 40.25
CA CYS A 616 -22.46 25.76 39.99
C CYS A 616 -23.41 25.84 41.21
N LYS A 617 -23.08 25.29 42.38
CA LYS A 617 -23.96 25.30 43.57
C LYS A 617 -25.38 24.78 43.28
N GLN A 618 -25.50 23.73 42.46
CA GLN A 618 -26.76 23.09 42.05
C GLN A 618 -27.72 23.96 41.22
N THR A 619 -27.23 25.00 40.53
CA THR A 619 -28.10 25.83 39.67
C THR A 619 -28.32 25.29 38.27
N CYS A 620 -27.46 24.41 37.76
CA CYS A 620 -27.60 23.89 36.40
C CYS A 620 -28.52 22.66 36.32
N TYR A 621 -29.08 22.40 35.13
CA TYR A 621 -30.02 21.31 34.89
C TYR A 621 -29.46 19.95 35.35
N VAL A 622 -28.20 19.68 35.04
CA VAL A 622 -27.55 18.42 35.39
C VAL A 622 -27.49 18.21 36.91
N CYS A 623 -27.18 19.25 37.68
CA CYS A 623 -27.10 19.12 39.13
C CYS A 623 -28.46 18.98 39.81
N GLN A 624 -29.51 19.54 39.20
CA GLN A 624 -30.88 19.46 39.71
C GLN A 624 -31.53 18.12 39.35
N ASN A 625 -31.29 17.63 38.13
CA ASN A 625 -32.07 16.54 37.56
C ASN A 625 -31.28 15.23 37.39
N LYS A 626 -29.95 15.25 37.28
CA LYS A 626 -29.10 14.07 37.00
C LYS A 626 -28.23 13.71 38.20
N THR A 627 -28.85 13.14 39.23
CA THR A 627 -28.23 12.92 40.55
C THR A 627 -27.81 11.47 40.82
N LEU A 628 -28.36 10.50 40.08
CA LEU A 628 -28.11 9.08 40.33
C LEU A 628 -26.69 8.69 39.95
N LYS A 629 -25.99 7.98 40.83
CA LYS A 629 -24.72 7.33 40.54
C LYS A 629 -24.94 5.84 40.48
N ILE A 630 -24.13 5.17 39.68
CA ILE A 630 -24.23 3.72 39.51
C ILE A 630 -23.95 3.03 40.86
N SER A 631 -24.90 2.19 41.27
CA SER A 631 -24.91 1.49 42.55
C SER A 631 -24.21 0.14 42.46
N LYS A 632 -23.92 -0.48 43.62
CA LYS A 632 -23.16 -1.75 43.71
C LYS A 632 -23.91 -2.97 43.14
N SER A 633 -25.23 -2.91 43.10
CA SER A 633 -26.13 -3.98 42.64
C SER A 633 -26.53 -3.84 41.17
N GLU A 634 -26.13 -2.75 40.53
CA GLU A 634 -26.56 -2.37 39.19
C GLU A 634 -25.72 -3.11 38.14
N LYS A 635 -26.37 -4.07 37.47
CA LYS A 635 -25.78 -4.84 36.36
C LYS A 635 -26.07 -4.21 34.99
N ASN A 636 -26.63 -3.02 34.98
CA ASN A 636 -27.16 -2.35 33.80
C ASN A 636 -26.10 -1.51 33.05
N ILE A 637 -24.83 -1.89 33.16
CA ILE A 637 -23.74 -1.11 32.58
C ILE A 637 -22.63 -2.02 32.05
N ASP A 638 -22.31 -1.78 30.78
CA ASP A 638 -21.25 -2.47 30.08
C ASP A 638 -20.22 -1.49 29.52
N CYS A 639 -18.97 -1.95 29.48
CA CYS A 639 -17.90 -1.27 28.76
C CYS A 639 -17.59 -2.06 27.50
N ILE A 640 -17.84 -1.44 26.35
CA ILE A 640 -17.42 -1.92 25.04
C ILE A 640 -15.96 -1.55 24.88
N LEU A 641 -15.11 -2.48 24.46
CA LEU A 641 -13.67 -2.27 24.32
C LEU A 641 -13.15 -2.85 23.02
N PHE A 642 -12.46 -2.03 22.24
CA PHE A 642 -11.80 -2.44 21.00
C PHE A 642 -10.31 -2.09 21.04
N ASP A 643 -9.50 -3.10 20.71
CA ASP A 643 -8.04 -3.04 20.65
C ASP A 643 -7.60 -3.42 19.24
N PRO A 644 -7.55 -2.47 18.29
CA PRO A 644 -7.15 -2.79 16.94
C PRO A 644 -5.66 -3.21 16.92
N PRO A 645 -5.28 -4.21 16.10
CA PRO A 645 -3.89 -4.47 15.80
C PRO A 645 -3.26 -3.19 15.23
N ALA A 646 -2.00 -2.95 15.57
CA ALA A 646 -1.24 -1.87 14.96
C ALA A 646 -1.10 -2.18 13.46
N ARG A 647 -1.49 -1.23 12.60
CA ARG A 647 -1.43 -1.34 11.14
C ARG A 647 -0.55 -0.24 10.55
#